data_AF-A0A7M3XTD8-F1
#
_entry.id   AF-A0A7M3XTD8-F1
#
_cell.length_a   1.000
_cell.length_b   1.000
_cell.length_c   1.000
_cell.angle_alpha   90.00
_cell.angle_beta   90.00
_cell.angle_gamma   90.00
#
_symmetry.space_group_name_H-M   'P 1'
#
loop_
_entity.id
_entity.type
_entity.pdbx_description
1 polymer ?
#
loop_
_entity_poly.entity_id
_entity_poly.type
_entity_poly.pdbx_seq_one_letter_code
_entity_poly.pdbx_strand_id
1 'polypeptide(L)'
;IGLNFGIATQGAIGISNLDLIDHFAGLPVYAANTSQATQSLTIEASGIAGSHHKATIGHLPLDLSVAFDEVTWGAEPNIQDIIFNPGETSRSVQLTHEAPLSLVGIVAVESDSNGESSIDQSLAPLAVHFGLILHNPEELSINGALGPGQTTNIALTESIEQATRLLAVASPSHGFDPATVDFSTITELISNEGLRPTTDWIGVEKQVNSVCETIEVDGRHEWNPQTSSHEPMMIITVEHESPVIEYGNYEGYSISVTNEALVHESTGQTFDAVSMNSQSSSQSSPAASLYYPTADMPAGKYLFNSGTTLDSSVEIELFDPNGPSFETGELDENCDGNVDLTDQENFDLFDDYVSRFSTIAWGQGTSADLQLPYLSSPVSEYTVIAVAQQGSGTSANLVSAVSTTLSVPNPEPPVMENLSVVFSPSDPLPGDIILLTVTDESNDPVEGLSITVVRGEQTLTSLLSNENGQNTFPIPEGEITIRISGGQYHPFELTILVTPQGVDDDGGLPGDRDGDGYGDLLDAFPDDANEWVDTDSDSIGNNADTDDDSDGILDDDEVGSNPQTNPLRPDSDDDGYCDGSIAVVGFCIAGDAFPIDSTEWADADSDGVGDNTDICADTSSGDSVDEFGCSNEQLQDNSDGITDDLDGDGINPDQDEEQSSESSDSASNTIILIGGSIGLIAILIVVASLILLRNRRDGIDEKQFIQQEELFETVAIATTTPAPPSRPPVTARGEMYNGYEGLEFPAGSGNWFYRDPESGAWVEWR
;
A
#
# COMPACT_ATOMS: atom_id res chain seq x y z
N ILE A 1 9.48 -4.67 -9.67
CA ILE A 1 9.48 -6.14 -9.44
C ILE A 1 8.19 -6.47 -8.69
N GLY A 2 7.29 -7.27 -9.25
CA GLY A 2 5.98 -7.58 -8.62
C GLY A 2 5.97 -8.97 -7.95
N LEU A 3 5.41 -9.06 -6.74
CA LEU A 3 5.14 -10.33 -6.07
C LEU A 3 3.88 -10.95 -6.68
N ASN A 4 4.01 -12.12 -7.32
CA ASN A 4 2.86 -12.88 -7.81
C ASN A 4 2.52 -13.98 -6.80
N PHE A 5 1.43 -13.82 -6.07
CA PHE A 5 0.90 -14.89 -5.21
C PHE A 5 -0.08 -15.76 -6.03
N GLY A 6 0.17 -17.06 -6.06
CA GLY A 6 -0.68 -18.02 -6.76
C GLY A 6 -0.97 -19.23 -5.89
N ILE A 7 -2.25 -19.48 -5.60
CA ILE A 7 -2.70 -20.73 -4.99
C ILE A 7 -3.31 -21.58 -6.10
N ALA A 8 -2.78 -22.78 -6.30
CA ALA A 8 -3.38 -23.78 -7.17
C ALA A 8 -4.17 -24.79 -6.33
N THR A 9 -5.46 -24.91 -6.59
CA THR A 9 -6.36 -25.83 -5.89
C THR A 9 -6.80 -27.00 -6.78
N GLN A 10 -7.28 -28.09 -6.19
CA GLN A 10 -7.72 -29.28 -6.92
C GLN A 10 -9.10 -29.12 -7.58
N GLY A 11 -9.95 -28.28 -6.98
CA GLY A 11 -11.24 -27.88 -7.52
C GLY A 11 -11.56 -26.42 -7.19
N ALA A 12 -12.83 -26.08 -7.32
CA ALA A 12 -13.35 -24.75 -7.09
C ALA A 12 -14.50 -24.79 -6.09
N ILE A 13 -14.63 -23.71 -5.31
CA ILE A 13 -15.76 -23.45 -4.44
C ILE A 13 -16.28 -22.05 -4.75
N GLY A 14 -17.58 -21.85 -4.66
CA GLY A 14 -18.20 -20.56 -5.00
C GLY A 14 -19.49 -20.32 -4.24
N ILE A 15 -20.03 -19.13 -4.42
CA ILE A 15 -21.24 -18.65 -3.74
C ILE A 15 -22.33 -18.41 -4.79
N SER A 16 -23.51 -18.95 -4.53
CA SER A 16 -24.74 -18.76 -5.29
C SER A 16 -25.81 -18.11 -4.40
N ASN A 17 -26.81 -17.49 -5.04
CA ASN A 17 -27.84 -16.63 -4.43
C ASN A 17 -27.35 -15.23 -3.98
N LEU A 18 -26.23 -14.79 -4.53
CA LEU A 18 -25.83 -13.38 -4.59
C LEU A 18 -25.75 -12.95 -6.06
N ASP A 19 -25.98 -11.67 -6.31
CA ASP A 19 -25.82 -11.11 -7.66
C ASP A 19 -24.34 -10.74 -7.84
N LEU A 20 -23.63 -11.41 -8.77
CA LEU A 20 -22.28 -10.99 -9.14
C LEU A 20 -22.38 -9.69 -9.95
N ILE A 21 -21.87 -8.58 -9.40
CA ILE A 21 -21.91 -7.25 -10.01
C ILE A 21 -20.75 -7.13 -11.00
N ASP A 22 -19.54 -7.29 -10.48
CA ASP A 22 -18.28 -7.19 -11.23
C ASP A 22 -17.16 -7.88 -10.42
N HIS A 23 -15.91 -7.55 -10.71
CA HIS A 23 -14.73 -7.98 -9.99
C HIS A 23 -13.92 -6.76 -9.55
N PHE A 24 -13.16 -6.88 -8.47
CA PHE A 24 -12.30 -5.83 -7.94
C PHE A 24 -10.92 -6.45 -7.72
N ALA A 25 -9.94 -6.03 -8.51
CA ALA A 25 -8.64 -6.67 -8.58
C ALA A 25 -8.68 -8.19 -8.90
N GLY A 26 -9.67 -8.62 -9.68
CA GLY A 26 -9.96 -10.03 -9.95
C GLY A 26 -10.74 -10.78 -8.87
N LEU A 27 -11.06 -10.15 -7.73
CA LEU A 27 -11.96 -10.71 -6.71
C LEU A 27 -13.42 -10.47 -7.10
N PRO A 28 -14.31 -11.47 -7.10
CA PRO A 28 -15.72 -11.25 -7.37
C PRO A 28 -16.36 -10.32 -6.34
N VAL A 29 -17.14 -9.34 -6.83
CA VAL A 29 -17.93 -8.39 -6.04
C VAL A 29 -19.40 -8.75 -6.17
N TYR A 30 -20.01 -9.07 -5.03
CA TYR A 30 -21.39 -9.52 -4.95
C TYR A 30 -22.30 -8.44 -4.36
N ALA A 31 -23.51 -8.29 -4.90
CA ALA A 31 -24.60 -7.55 -4.27
C ALA A 31 -25.47 -8.51 -3.44
N ALA A 32 -25.62 -8.17 -2.16
CA ALA A 32 -26.63 -8.74 -1.28
C ALA A 32 -27.87 -7.85 -1.25
N ASN A 33 -28.70 -7.96 -2.29
CA ASN A 33 -29.95 -7.21 -2.43
C ASN A 33 -31.06 -7.83 -1.55
N THR A 34 -31.09 -7.46 -0.28
CA THR A 34 -32.03 -8.03 0.71
C THR A 34 -32.50 -6.99 1.72
N SER A 35 -33.80 -7.01 2.02
CA SER A 35 -34.38 -6.21 3.11
C SER A 35 -34.21 -6.86 4.49
N GLN A 36 -33.67 -8.08 4.56
CA GLN A 36 -33.43 -8.81 5.80
C GLN A 36 -31.94 -8.77 6.13
N ALA A 37 -31.61 -8.57 7.41
CA ALA A 37 -30.23 -8.61 7.90
C ALA A 37 -29.57 -9.96 7.61
N THR A 38 -30.31 -11.07 7.69
CA THR A 38 -29.80 -12.42 7.41
C THR A 38 -30.30 -12.95 6.07
N GLN A 39 -29.39 -13.48 5.25
CA GLN A 39 -29.66 -14.07 3.95
C GLN A 39 -29.15 -15.53 3.90
N SER A 40 -29.91 -16.42 3.25
CA SER A 40 -29.45 -17.79 3.00
C SER A 40 -28.69 -17.86 1.67
N LEU A 41 -27.41 -18.21 1.74
CA LEU A 41 -26.55 -18.41 0.58
C LEU A 41 -26.35 -19.90 0.30
N THR A 42 -25.98 -20.22 -0.93
CA THR A 42 -25.62 -21.60 -1.32
C THR A 42 -24.15 -21.66 -1.67
N ILE A 43 -23.40 -22.50 -0.95
CA ILE A 43 -22.00 -22.79 -1.24
C ILE A 43 -21.96 -23.96 -2.21
N GLU A 44 -21.30 -23.79 -3.35
CA GLU A 44 -21.21 -24.78 -4.41
C GLU A 44 -19.78 -25.26 -4.60
N ALA A 45 -19.59 -26.57 -4.64
CA ALA A 45 -18.29 -27.22 -4.80
C ALA A 45 -18.22 -27.97 -6.13
N SER A 46 -17.16 -27.72 -6.91
CA SER A 46 -16.91 -28.33 -8.21
C SER A 46 -15.52 -28.96 -8.27
N GLY A 47 -15.41 -30.14 -8.88
CA GLY A 47 -14.14 -30.88 -8.99
C GLY A 47 -13.69 -31.62 -7.71
N ILE A 48 -14.30 -31.34 -6.55
CA ILE A 48 -13.94 -31.94 -5.24
C ILE A 48 -15.07 -32.75 -4.59
N ALA A 49 -16.20 -32.95 -5.29
CA ALA A 49 -17.35 -33.68 -4.76
C ALA A 49 -17.09 -35.20 -4.52
N GLY A 50 -15.94 -35.73 -4.91
CA GLY A 50 -15.61 -37.16 -4.76
C GLY A 50 -15.09 -37.55 -3.37
N SER A 51 -14.65 -36.59 -2.55
CA SER A 51 -14.09 -36.80 -1.22
C SER A 51 -14.96 -36.13 -0.14
N HIS A 52 -14.84 -36.59 1.10
CA HIS A 52 -15.34 -35.83 2.24
C HIS A 52 -14.50 -34.56 2.36
N HIS A 53 -15.17 -33.43 2.50
CA HIS A 53 -14.49 -32.16 2.68
C HIS A 53 -15.29 -31.24 3.59
N LYS A 54 -14.56 -30.42 4.33
CA LYS A 54 -15.12 -29.36 5.15
C LYS A 54 -14.82 -28.04 4.47
N ALA A 55 -15.86 -27.23 4.26
CA ALA A 55 -15.70 -25.83 3.88
C ALA A 55 -15.88 -24.95 5.11
N THR A 56 -14.88 -24.14 5.39
CA THR A 56 -14.92 -23.08 6.40
C THR A 56 -15.20 -21.77 5.70
N ILE A 57 -16.30 -21.11 6.07
CA ILE A 57 -16.73 -19.82 5.56
C ILE A 57 -16.39 -18.78 6.62
N GLY A 58 -15.48 -17.87 6.31
CA GLY A 58 -15.28 -16.65 7.06
C GLY A 58 -16.04 -15.51 6.40
N HIS A 59 -16.84 -14.80 7.18
CA HIS A 59 -17.49 -13.56 6.78
C HIS A 59 -17.05 -12.47 7.74
N LEU A 60 -16.37 -11.47 7.18
CA LEU A 60 -15.79 -10.38 7.93
C LEU A 60 -16.44 -9.08 7.47
N PRO A 61 -17.36 -8.50 8.25
CA PRO A 61 -17.83 -7.15 8.01
C PRO A 61 -16.63 -6.19 8.04
N LEU A 62 -16.49 -5.33 7.03
CA LEU A 62 -15.41 -4.34 7.03
C LEU A 62 -15.87 -3.12 7.80
N ASP A 63 -15.23 -2.90 8.95
CA ASP A 63 -15.50 -1.73 9.75
C ASP A 63 -14.71 -0.53 9.23
N LEU A 64 -15.43 0.45 8.70
CA LEU A 64 -14.89 1.73 8.24
C LEU A 64 -15.20 2.84 9.25
N SER A 65 -15.54 2.50 10.50
CA SER A 65 -15.79 3.44 11.59
C SER A 65 -14.61 4.38 11.84
N VAL A 66 -13.37 3.90 11.72
CA VAL A 66 -12.17 4.77 11.77
C VAL A 66 -12.20 5.82 10.66
N ALA A 67 -12.78 5.50 9.51
CA ALA A 67 -12.96 6.44 8.42
C ALA A 67 -14.13 7.43 8.65
N PHE A 68 -15.03 7.09 9.58
CA PHE A 68 -16.24 7.84 9.94
C PHE A 68 -16.48 7.82 11.47
N ASP A 69 -15.54 8.38 12.24
CA ASP A 69 -15.37 8.26 13.72
C ASP A 69 -16.61 8.49 14.60
N GLU A 70 -17.69 8.97 14.00
CA GLU A 70 -18.97 9.26 14.66
C GLU A 70 -19.97 8.09 14.62
N VAL A 71 -19.63 6.96 14.00
CA VAL A 71 -20.49 5.77 13.86
C VAL A 71 -20.16 4.72 14.95
N THR A 72 -21.19 4.20 15.63
CA THR A 72 -21.04 3.22 16.74
C THR A 72 -21.24 1.74 16.31
N TRP A 73 -20.54 0.83 17.02
CA TRP A 73 -20.04 -0.51 16.62
C TRP A 73 -20.96 -1.75 16.69
N GLY A 74 -20.46 -2.82 16.02
CA GLY A 74 -20.68 -4.23 16.35
C GLY A 74 -20.33 -5.16 15.19
N ALA A 75 -19.05 -5.50 14.97
CA ALA A 75 -18.64 -6.46 13.95
C ALA A 75 -17.56 -7.41 14.47
N GLU A 76 -17.92 -8.68 14.67
CA GLU A 76 -16.95 -9.76 14.86
C GLU A 76 -16.93 -10.64 13.61
N PRO A 77 -15.76 -11.21 13.22
CA PRO A 77 -15.71 -12.18 12.14
C PRO A 77 -16.60 -13.38 12.45
N ASN A 78 -17.57 -13.63 11.56
CA ASN A 78 -18.45 -14.78 11.66
C ASN A 78 -17.83 -15.96 10.90
N ILE A 79 -17.50 -17.03 11.61
CA ILE A 79 -16.93 -18.25 11.03
C ILE A 79 -17.93 -19.39 11.13
N GLN A 80 -18.19 -20.04 10.00
CA GLN A 80 -19.10 -21.19 9.90
C GLN A 80 -18.46 -22.36 9.17
N ASP A 81 -18.59 -23.55 9.74
CA ASP A 81 -18.11 -24.80 9.16
C ASP A 81 -19.26 -25.61 8.57
N ILE A 82 -19.11 -26.07 7.33
CA ILE A 82 -20.03 -26.99 6.67
C ILE A 82 -19.29 -28.22 6.14
N ILE A 83 -19.84 -29.41 6.41
CA ILE A 83 -19.27 -30.68 5.96
C ILE A 83 -20.04 -31.16 4.74
N PHE A 84 -19.33 -31.45 3.65
CA PHE A 84 -19.86 -32.05 2.44
C PHE A 84 -19.61 -33.55 2.43
N ASN A 85 -20.69 -34.31 2.23
CA ASN A 85 -20.57 -35.75 2.00
C ASN A 85 -20.14 -36.03 0.54
N PRO A 86 -19.49 -37.18 0.27
CA PRO A 86 -19.16 -37.58 -1.10
C PRO A 86 -20.41 -37.61 -1.99
N GLY A 87 -20.34 -36.88 -3.10
CA GLY A 87 -21.42 -36.69 -4.06
C GLY A 87 -22.29 -35.45 -3.81
N GLU A 88 -22.16 -34.77 -2.67
CA GLU A 88 -22.78 -33.46 -2.44
C GLU A 88 -21.97 -32.38 -3.17
N THR A 89 -22.68 -31.54 -3.94
CA THR A 89 -22.07 -30.43 -4.71
C THR A 89 -22.51 -29.07 -4.23
N SER A 90 -23.48 -28.99 -3.30
CA SER A 90 -23.94 -27.72 -2.75
C SER A 90 -24.51 -27.88 -1.33
N ARG A 91 -24.38 -26.83 -0.51
CA ARG A 91 -25.02 -26.70 0.81
C ARG A 91 -25.38 -25.25 1.10
N SER A 92 -26.43 -25.04 1.88
CA SER A 92 -26.86 -23.70 2.27
C SER A 92 -26.25 -23.27 3.60
N VAL A 93 -25.90 -21.99 3.69
CA VAL A 93 -25.40 -21.29 4.87
C VAL A 93 -26.23 -20.04 5.10
N GLN A 94 -26.27 -19.51 6.33
CA GLN A 94 -26.90 -18.21 6.62
C GLN A 94 -25.82 -17.20 6.97
N LEU A 95 -25.90 -16.03 6.35
CA LEU A 95 -24.97 -14.93 6.57
C LEU A 95 -25.76 -13.69 7.00
N THR A 96 -25.25 -12.98 8.00
CA THR A 96 -25.83 -11.75 8.51
C THR A 96 -25.00 -10.58 8.01
N HIS A 97 -25.63 -9.63 7.34
CA HIS A 97 -24.99 -8.44 6.79
C HIS A 97 -25.07 -7.32 7.83
N GLU A 98 -23.98 -7.11 8.55
CA GLU A 98 -23.87 -6.11 9.64
C GLU A 98 -23.21 -4.80 9.16
N ALA A 99 -22.50 -4.83 8.04
CA ALA A 99 -21.81 -3.69 7.43
C ALA A 99 -22.18 -3.54 5.93
N PRO A 100 -22.09 -2.33 5.36
CA PRO A 100 -22.37 -2.08 3.94
C PRO A 100 -21.39 -2.77 2.99
N LEU A 101 -20.19 -3.09 3.46
CA LEU A 101 -19.14 -3.81 2.76
C LEU A 101 -18.59 -4.91 3.67
N SER A 102 -18.38 -6.10 3.14
CA SER A 102 -17.80 -7.24 3.88
C SER A 102 -16.94 -8.12 2.99
N LEU A 103 -15.92 -8.74 3.58
CA LEU A 103 -15.12 -9.77 2.94
C LEU A 103 -15.73 -11.15 3.21
N VAL A 104 -15.78 -11.99 2.18
CA VAL A 104 -16.11 -13.41 2.33
C VAL A 104 -14.93 -14.26 1.85
N GLY A 105 -14.54 -15.22 2.69
CA GLY A 105 -13.52 -16.20 2.38
C GLY A 105 -14.07 -17.60 2.61
N ILE A 106 -13.82 -18.52 1.68
CA ILE A 106 -14.20 -19.92 1.80
C ILE A 106 -12.98 -20.77 1.50
N VAL A 107 -12.64 -21.64 2.45
CA VAL A 107 -11.56 -22.61 2.27
C VAL A 107 -12.13 -24.01 2.47
N ALA A 108 -12.03 -24.84 1.43
CA ALA A 108 -12.39 -26.25 1.50
C ALA A 108 -11.14 -27.10 1.69
N VAL A 109 -11.17 -27.99 2.67
CA VAL A 109 -10.09 -28.95 2.97
C VAL A 109 -10.64 -30.37 2.99
N GLU A 110 -9.78 -31.34 2.70
CA GLU A 110 -10.15 -32.75 2.88
C GLU A 110 -10.41 -33.01 4.36
N SER A 111 -11.49 -33.71 4.68
CA SER A 111 -11.86 -34.04 6.06
C SER A 111 -12.42 -35.45 6.15
N ASP A 112 -12.54 -35.97 7.36
CA ASP A 112 -13.34 -37.15 7.63
C ASP A 112 -14.85 -36.82 7.71
N SER A 113 -15.68 -37.81 8.07
CA SER A 113 -17.13 -37.64 8.23
C SER A 113 -17.54 -36.74 9.41
N ASN A 114 -16.62 -36.45 10.33
CA ASN A 114 -16.84 -35.57 11.47
C ASN A 114 -16.29 -34.16 11.22
N GLY A 115 -15.66 -33.90 10.07
CA GLY A 115 -15.07 -32.62 9.73
C GLY A 115 -13.67 -32.41 10.31
N GLU A 116 -13.01 -33.48 10.76
CA GLU A 116 -11.62 -33.44 11.21
C GLU A 116 -10.67 -33.63 10.01
N SER A 117 -9.60 -32.84 9.97
CA SER A 117 -8.57 -32.87 8.93
C SER A 117 -7.21 -33.13 9.59
N SER A 118 -6.32 -33.88 8.95
CA SER A 118 -4.93 -33.96 9.39
C SER A 118 -4.18 -32.65 9.11
N ILE A 119 -3.04 -32.44 9.77
CA ILE A 119 -2.19 -31.24 9.56
C ILE A 119 -1.83 -31.09 8.08
N ASP A 120 -1.36 -32.16 7.42
CA ASP A 120 -1.00 -32.15 6.00
C ASP A 120 -2.19 -31.79 5.09
N GLN A 121 -3.40 -32.26 5.43
CA GLN A 121 -4.64 -31.97 4.68
C GLN A 121 -5.14 -30.54 4.90
N SER A 122 -4.80 -29.93 6.02
CA SER A 122 -5.18 -28.55 6.36
C SER A 122 -4.32 -27.50 5.65
N LEU A 123 -3.07 -27.86 5.31
CA LEU A 123 -2.09 -26.99 4.65
C LEU A 123 -2.25 -26.94 3.12
N ALA A 124 -2.95 -27.92 2.54
CA ALA A 124 -3.21 -28.00 1.10
C ALA A 124 -4.73 -27.91 0.81
N PRO A 125 -5.28 -26.70 0.63
CA PRO A 125 -6.72 -26.55 0.40
C PRO A 125 -7.15 -27.20 -0.92
N LEU A 126 -8.30 -27.88 -0.88
CA LEU A 126 -8.94 -28.49 -2.04
C LEU A 126 -9.55 -27.45 -2.97
N ALA A 127 -10.09 -26.37 -2.40
CA ALA A 127 -10.62 -25.21 -3.10
C ALA A 127 -10.58 -23.97 -2.19
N VAL A 128 -10.43 -22.80 -2.79
CA VAL A 128 -10.43 -21.51 -2.10
C VAL A 128 -11.29 -20.54 -2.90
N HIS A 129 -12.01 -19.66 -2.21
CA HIS A 129 -12.77 -18.57 -2.79
C HIS A 129 -12.67 -17.35 -1.89
N PHE A 130 -12.40 -16.19 -2.48
CA PHE A 130 -12.46 -14.91 -1.81
C PHE A 130 -13.33 -13.98 -2.64
N GLY A 131 -14.08 -13.11 -2.00
CA GLY A 131 -14.91 -12.13 -2.67
C GLY A 131 -15.33 -11.02 -1.72
N LEU A 132 -15.88 -9.95 -2.29
CA LEU A 132 -16.46 -8.84 -1.56
C LEU A 132 -17.99 -8.93 -1.64
N ILE A 133 -18.68 -8.58 -0.58
CA ILE A 133 -20.14 -8.49 -0.53
C ILE A 133 -20.51 -7.07 -0.16
N LEU A 134 -21.23 -6.40 -1.06
CA LEU A 134 -21.87 -5.11 -0.86
C LEU A 134 -23.33 -5.33 -0.46
N HIS A 135 -23.74 -4.77 0.67
CA HIS A 135 -25.12 -4.86 1.14
C HIS A 135 -25.97 -3.73 0.55
N ASN A 136 -26.94 -4.09 -0.30
CA ASN A 136 -27.81 -3.15 -1.02
C ASN A 136 -27.02 -1.97 -1.66
N PRO A 137 -26.04 -2.23 -2.56
CA PRO A 137 -25.22 -1.17 -3.12
C PRO A 137 -26.01 -0.21 -4.01
N GLU A 138 -25.70 1.07 -3.89
CA GLU A 138 -26.21 2.15 -4.74
C GLU A 138 -25.37 2.32 -6.03
N GLU A 139 -25.87 3.10 -6.98
CA GLU A 139 -25.12 3.49 -8.18
C GLU A 139 -24.26 4.76 -7.94
N LEU A 140 -23.07 4.79 -8.54
CA LEU A 140 -22.19 5.96 -8.56
C LEU A 140 -22.28 6.74 -9.88
N SER A 141 -22.26 8.07 -9.77
CA SER A 141 -22.00 9.00 -10.87
C SER A 141 -20.50 9.26 -10.97
N ILE A 142 -19.90 8.94 -12.11
CA ILE A 142 -18.49 9.19 -12.40
C ILE A 142 -18.43 10.34 -13.40
N ASN A 143 -17.94 11.50 -12.96
CA ASN A 143 -17.81 12.70 -13.77
C ASN A 143 -16.32 12.95 -14.10
N GLY A 144 -16.01 12.92 -15.39
CA GLY A 144 -14.63 12.99 -15.89
C GLY A 144 -14.13 11.64 -16.42
N ALA A 145 -12.94 11.64 -17.02
CA ALA A 145 -12.27 10.43 -17.45
C ALA A 145 -11.52 9.81 -16.27
N LEU A 146 -11.64 8.49 -16.10
CA LEU A 146 -10.84 7.73 -15.15
C LEU A 146 -9.64 7.17 -15.90
N GLY A 147 -8.43 7.60 -15.57
CA GLY A 147 -7.24 7.23 -16.33
C GLY A 147 -5.95 7.61 -15.59
N PRO A 148 -4.80 7.05 -16.00
CA PRO A 148 -3.52 7.37 -15.38
C PRO A 148 -3.25 8.88 -15.42
N GLY A 149 -2.93 9.49 -14.28
CA GLY A 149 -2.67 10.94 -14.17
C GLY A 149 -3.92 11.82 -14.14
N GLN A 150 -5.12 11.25 -14.32
CA GLN A 150 -6.37 12.02 -14.38
C GLN A 150 -7.07 12.05 -13.03
N THR A 151 -7.65 13.20 -12.69
CA THR A 151 -8.55 13.36 -11.54
C THR A 151 -10.00 13.20 -11.99
N THR A 152 -10.73 12.27 -11.38
CA THR A 152 -12.12 11.94 -11.68
C THR A 152 -13.00 12.17 -10.47
N ASN A 153 -14.10 12.90 -10.63
CA ASN A 153 -15.05 13.10 -9.55
C ASN A 153 -16.00 11.90 -9.45
N ILE A 154 -16.01 11.24 -8.29
CA ILE A 154 -16.87 10.11 -7.94
C ILE A 154 -17.94 10.59 -6.98
N ALA A 155 -19.21 10.48 -7.34
CA ALA A 155 -20.32 10.95 -6.52
C ALA A 155 -21.45 9.93 -6.38
N LEU A 156 -22.21 9.98 -5.29
CA LEU A 156 -23.52 9.32 -5.24
C LEU A 156 -24.48 9.99 -6.23
N THR A 157 -25.40 9.21 -6.78
CA THR A 157 -26.43 9.74 -7.69
C THR A 157 -27.35 10.75 -6.98
N GLU A 158 -27.79 11.79 -7.72
CA GLU A 158 -28.56 12.94 -7.18
C GLU A 158 -29.93 12.56 -6.56
N SER A 159 -30.42 11.33 -6.78
CA SER A 159 -31.67 10.85 -6.20
C SER A 159 -31.59 10.43 -4.73
N ILE A 160 -30.40 10.47 -4.13
CA ILE A 160 -30.11 9.92 -2.80
C ILE A 160 -29.96 11.05 -1.76
N GLU A 161 -30.22 10.75 -0.47
CA GLU A 161 -29.93 11.68 0.63
C GLU A 161 -28.46 12.11 0.63
N GLN A 162 -28.22 13.38 0.95
CA GLN A 162 -26.86 13.93 0.98
C GLN A 162 -26.01 13.19 2.02
N ALA A 163 -24.98 12.51 1.53
CA ALA A 163 -23.90 12.01 2.36
C ALA A 163 -23.10 13.18 2.93
N THR A 164 -22.63 13.02 4.17
CA THR A 164 -21.71 13.94 4.83
C THR A 164 -20.27 13.66 4.44
N ARG A 165 -19.96 12.41 4.08
CA ARG A 165 -18.64 11.96 3.63
C ARG A 165 -18.77 10.79 2.66
N LEU A 166 -17.80 10.68 1.75
CA LEU A 166 -17.70 9.58 0.79
C LEU A 166 -16.24 9.13 0.68
N LEU A 167 -16.04 7.82 0.77
CA LEU A 167 -14.81 7.12 0.44
C LEU A 167 -15.02 6.38 -0.87
N ALA A 168 -14.18 6.61 -1.87
CA ALA A 168 -14.21 5.85 -3.12
C ALA A 168 -12.84 5.26 -3.44
N VAL A 169 -12.86 4.05 -3.99
CA VAL A 169 -11.66 3.29 -4.33
C VAL A 169 -11.86 2.62 -5.67
N ALA A 170 -10.84 2.72 -6.53
CA ALA A 170 -10.86 2.09 -7.85
C ALA A 170 -9.76 1.06 -8.02
N SER A 171 -10.11 -0.05 -8.66
CA SER A 171 -9.16 -1.07 -9.07
C SER A 171 -9.57 -1.64 -10.42
N PRO A 172 -8.63 -2.13 -11.26
CA PRO A 172 -9.00 -2.89 -12.44
C PRO A 172 -9.93 -4.04 -12.05
N SER A 173 -10.97 -4.28 -12.85
CA SER A 173 -11.90 -5.37 -12.59
C SER A 173 -11.16 -6.72 -12.64
N HIS A 174 -10.20 -6.85 -13.57
CA HIS A 174 -9.42 -8.07 -13.74
C HIS A 174 -7.93 -7.84 -13.50
N GLY A 175 -7.34 -8.66 -12.63
CA GLY A 175 -5.92 -8.59 -12.29
C GLY A 175 -5.61 -7.45 -11.34
N PHE A 176 -4.32 -7.29 -11.02
CA PHE A 176 -3.85 -6.20 -10.18
C PHE A 176 -3.12 -5.20 -11.07
N ASP A 177 -3.35 -3.92 -10.85
CA ASP A 177 -2.50 -2.89 -11.41
C ASP A 177 -1.36 -2.61 -10.41
N PRO A 178 -0.12 -3.04 -10.71
CA PRO A 178 1.01 -2.84 -9.82
C PRO A 178 1.36 -1.37 -9.61
N ALA A 179 0.94 -0.46 -10.49
CA ALA A 179 1.10 0.97 -10.29
C ALA A 179 0.14 1.52 -9.21
N THR A 180 -1.01 0.87 -9.05
CA THR A 180 -2.04 1.24 -8.06
C THR A 180 -1.79 0.65 -6.67
N VAL A 181 -0.88 -0.32 -6.58
CA VAL A 181 -0.55 -1.03 -5.35
C VAL A 181 0.91 -0.77 -5.03
N ASP A 182 1.16 0.10 -4.06
CA ASP A 182 2.49 0.25 -3.48
C ASP A 182 2.81 -0.97 -2.58
N PHE A 183 3.38 -2.00 -3.20
CA PHE A 183 3.79 -3.23 -2.51
C PHE A 183 4.94 -3.00 -1.52
N SER A 184 5.75 -1.96 -1.71
CA SER A 184 6.82 -1.63 -0.76
C SER A 184 6.22 -1.13 0.55
N THR A 185 5.19 -0.28 0.49
CA THR A 185 4.44 0.20 1.67
C THR A 185 3.79 -0.98 2.41
N ILE A 186 3.22 -1.94 1.67
CA ILE A 186 2.66 -3.17 2.26
C ILE A 186 3.75 -4.06 2.88
N THR A 187 4.89 -4.21 2.21
CA THR A 187 5.99 -5.05 2.69
C THR A 187 6.65 -4.45 3.92
N GLU A 188 6.78 -3.12 3.98
CA GLU A 188 7.27 -2.40 5.15
C GLU A 188 6.33 -2.58 6.34
N LEU A 189 5.03 -2.35 6.17
CA LEU A 189 4.04 -2.58 7.23
C LEU A 189 4.08 -4.03 7.75
N ILE A 190 4.08 -5.02 6.85
CA ILE A 190 4.16 -6.44 7.24
C ILE A 190 5.50 -6.76 7.88
N SER A 191 6.60 -6.21 7.39
CA SER A 191 7.94 -6.48 7.91
C SER A 191 8.14 -5.83 9.27
N ASN A 192 7.92 -4.52 9.38
CA ASN A 192 8.19 -3.74 10.59
C ASN A 192 7.18 -4.01 11.70
N GLU A 193 5.88 -4.05 11.39
CA GLU A 193 4.83 -4.20 12.40
C GLU A 193 4.37 -5.66 12.55
N GLY A 194 4.24 -6.39 11.45
CA GLY A 194 3.68 -7.76 11.46
C GLY A 194 4.67 -8.88 11.78
N LEU A 195 5.92 -8.79 11.32
CA LEU A 195 6.89 -9.89 11.34
C LEU A 195 8.10 -9.62 12.23
N ARG A 196 8.68 -8.42 12.23
CA ARG A 196 9.87 -8.11 13.04
C ARG A 196 9.69 -8.40 14.54
N PRO A 197 8.55 -8.09 15.17
CA PRO A 197 8.36 -8.43 16.59
C PRO A 197 8.44 -9.93 16.87
N THR A 198 8.14 -10.77 15.88
CA THR A 198 8.03 -12.24 16.04
C THR A 198 9.16 -13.04 15.38
N THR A 199 9.92 -12.44 14.46
CA THR A 199 10.96 -13.12 13.65
C THR A 199 12.35 -12.51 13.79
N ASP A 200 12.49 -11.27 14.26
CA ASP A 200 13.78 -10.64 14.51
C ASP A 200 14.27 -10.99 15.93
N TRP A 201 15.58 -11.23 16.08
CA TRP A 201 16.18 -11.63 17.36
C TRP A 201 15.93 -10.61 18.48
N ILE A 202 15.87 -9.32 18.13
CA ILE A 202 15.56 -8.23 19.07
C ILE A 202 14.08 -8.27 19.50
N GLY A 203 13.15 -8.58 18.60
CA GLY A 203 11.72 -8.73 18.90
C GLY A 203 11.44 -9.97 19.76
N VAL A 204 12.05 -11.10 19.41
CA VAL A 204 11.99 -12.34 20.18
C VAL A 204 12.61 -12.16 21.57
N GLU A 205 13.76 -11.47 21.70
CA GLU A 205 14.36 -11.15 23.01
C GLU A 205 13.48 -10.22 23.84
N LYS A 206 12.77 -9.27 23.22
CA LYS A 206 11.80 -8.38 23.88
C LYS A 206 10.57 -9.15 24.38
N GLN A 207 10.06 -10.09 23.58
CA GLN A 207 8.92 -10.95 23.96
C GLN A 207 9.30 -11.99 25.03
N VAL A 208 10.51 -12.53 25.00
CA VAL A 208 11.01 -13.48 26.00
C VAL A 208 11.29 -12.79 27.36
N ASN A 209 11.61 -11.50 27.35
CA ASN A 209 11.86 -10.71 28.55
C ASN A 209 10.66 -9.86 29.02
N SER A 210 9.49 -9.96 28.37
CA SER A 210 8.31 -9.20 28.77
C SER A 210 7.75 -9.68 30.10
N VAL A 211 7.27 -8.71 30.89
CA VAL A 211 6.66 -8.92 32.20
C VAL A 211 5.29 -8.25 32.18
N CYS A 212 4.25 -9.01 32.50
CA CYS A 212 2.87 -8.56 32.61
C CYS A 212 2.47 -8.38 34.06
N GLU A 213 1.68 -7.35 34.36
CA GLU A 213 1.10 -7.12 35.67
C GLU A 213 -0.35 -7.59 35.75
N THR A 214 -0.59 -8.59 36.57
CA THR A 214 -1.91 -9.18 36.82
C THR A 214 -2.41 -8.76 38.21
N ILE A 215 -3.74 -8.60 38.34
CA ILE A 215 -4.39 -8.22 39.59
C ILE A 215 -5.42 -9.28 39.98
N GLU A 216 -5.19 -9.98 41.08
CA GLU A 216 -6.13 -10.94 41.67
C GLU A 216 -6.90 -10.30 42.84
N VAL A 217 -8.22 -10.48 42.88
CA VAL A 217 -9.08 -9.99 43.98
C VAL A 217 -9.72 -11.19 44.68
N ASP A 218 -9.52 -11.28 46.00
CA ASP A 218 -10.09 -12.35 46.85
C ASP A 218 -10.80 -11.76 48.09
N GLY A 219 -11.77 -12.47 48.66
CA GLY A 219 -12.52 -12.07 49.85
C GLY A 219 -12.45 -13.13 50.94
N ARG A 220 -11.86 -12.77 52.09
CA ARG A 220 -11.69 -13.70 53.23
C ARG A 220 -12.01 -13.04 54.56
N HIS A 221 -12.26 -13.87 55.57
CA HIS A 221 -12.30 -13.39 56.96
C HIS A 221 -10.91 -13.46 57.55
N GLU A 222 -10.26 -12.32 57.72
CA GLU A 222 -8.88 -12.23 58.20
C GLU A 222 -8.78 -11.44 59.51
N TRP A 223 -7.69 -11.67 60.24
CA TRP A 223 -7.43 -10.96 61.49
C TRP A 223 -6.97 -9.53 61.22
N ASN A 224 -7.75 -8.52 61.61
CA ASN A 224 -7.37 -7.12 61.51
C ASN A 224 -6.55 -6.69 62.76
N PRO A 225 -5.24 -6.38 62.63
CA PRO A 225 -4.40 -6.00 63.77
C PRO A 225 -4.75 -4.65 64.38
N GLN A 226 -5.40 -3.76 63.62
CA GLN A 226 -5.78 -2.43 64.11
C GLN A 226 -6.98 -2.49 65.05
N THR A 227 -7.94 -3.39 64.78
CA THR A 227 -9.16 -3.57 65.58
C THR A 227 -9.09 -4.75 66.54
N SER A 228 -8.12 -5.65 66.35
CA SER A 228 -7.97 -6.90 67.11
C SER A 228 -9.20 -7.83 67.03
N SER A 229 -9.82 -7.91 65.84
CA SER A 229 -10.93 -8.79 65.52
C SER A 229 -10.74 -9.48 64.16
N HIS A 230 -11.42 -10.61 63.97
CA HIS A 230 -11.60 -11.17 62.62
C HIS A 230 -12.71 -10.40 61.91
N GLU A 231 -12.39 -9.84 60.75
CA GLU A 231 -13.27 -9.01 59.94
C GLU A 231 -13.31 -9.50 58.50
N PRO A 232 -14.38 -9.23 57.75
CA PRO A 232 -14.40 -9.44 56.32
C PRO A 232 -13.41 -8.48 55.63
N MET A 233 -12.51 -9.04 54.84
CA MET A 233 -11.44 -8.32 54.14
C MET A 233 -11.50 -8.65 52.64
N MET A 234 -11.31 -7.63 51.82
CA MET A 234 -10.98 -7.75 50.40
C MET A 234 -9.45 -7.72 50.29
N ILE A 235 -8.89 -8.67 49.56
CA ILE A 235 -7.45 -8.83 49.33
C ILE A 235 -7.21 -8.59 47.85
N ILE A 236 -6.41 -7.58 47.54
CA ILE A 236 -5.99 -7.31 46.16
C ILE A 236 -4.51 -7.69 46.06
N THR A 237 -4.19 -8.67 45.23
CA THR A 237 -2.82 -9.13 44.98
C THR A 237 -2.39 -8.67 43.60
N VAL A 238 -1.31 -7.91 43.54
CA VAL A 238 -0.64 -7.49 42.30
C VAL A 238 0.54 -8.42 42.08
N GLU A 239 0.58 -9.10 40.93
CA GLU A 239 1.63 -10.05 40.57
C GLU A 239 2.28 -9.64 39.24
N HIS A 240 3.57 -9.89 39.11
CA HIS A 240 4.31 -9.73 37.85
C HIS A 240 4.63 -11.12 37.32
N GLU A 241 4.03 -11.48 36.19
CA GLU A 241 4.22 -12.77 35.53
C GLU A 241 4.88 -12.58 34.16
N SER A 242 5.77 -13.51 33.78
CA SER A 242 6.26 -13.59 32.41
C SER A 242 5.53 -14.71 31.67
N PRO A 243 4.89 -14.44 30.52
CA PRO A 243 4.11 -15.44 29.80
C PRO A 243 4.94 -16.60 29.23
N VAL A 244 6.28 -16.48 29.17
CA VAL A 244 7.16 -17.42 28.46
C VAL A 244 8.03 -18.28 29.40
N ILE A 245 8.21 -17.93 30.68
CA ILE A 245 9.20 -18.61 31.55
C ILE A 245 8.63 -18.98 32.94
N GLU A 246 8.38 -20.27 33.18
CA GLU A 246 8.01 -20.84 34.50
C GLU A 246 9.15 -20.71 35.56
N TYR A 247 10.38 -20.38 35.13
CA TYR A 247 11.60 -20.31 35.96
C TYR A 247 12.46 -19.06 35.69
N GLY A 248 11.86 -17.96 35.22
CA GLY A 248 12.57 -16.72 34.87
C GLY A 248 13.32 -16.10 36.05
N ASN A 249 14.44 -15.43 35.78
CA ASN A 249 15.22 -14.75 36.79
C ASN A 249 14.65 -13.33 36.96
N TYR A 250 13.65 -13.16 37.85
CA TYR A 250 13.00 -11.87 38.16
C TYR A 250 13.92 -10.84 38.88
N GLU A 251 15.24 -10.93 38.70
CA GLU A 251 16.22 -10.05 39.34
C GLU A 251 16.08 -8.62 38.82
N GLY A 252 15.41 -7.75 39.60
CA GLY A 252 15.28 -6.31 39.31
C GLY A 252 13.84 -5.79 39.41
N TYR A 253 12.84 -6.65 39.25
CA TYR A 253 11.43 -6.30 39.39
C TYR A 253 10.99 -6.49 40.85
N SER A 254 11.07 -5.43 41.65
CA SER A 254 10.43 -5.39 42.97
C SER A 254 9.06 -4.73 42.85
N ILE A 255 7.99 -5.47 43.14
CA ILE A 255 6.63 -4.88 43.19
C ILE A 255 6.54 -3.97 44.42
N SER A 256 6.36 -2.68 44.15
CA SER A 256 6.05 -1.67 45.15
C SER A 256 4.84 -0.89 44.66
N VAL A 257 3.66 -1.28 45.13
CA VAL A 257 2.43 -0.53 44.92
C VAL A 257 2.59 0.85 45.55
N THR A 258 2.48 1.93 44.77
CA THR A 258 2.57 3.31 45.31
C THR A 258 1.19 3.92 45.56
N ASN A 259 0.14 3.33 44.97
CA ASN A 259 -1.25 3.73 45.17
C ASN A 259 -2.02 2.63 45.93
N GLU A 260 -2.01 2.71 47.25
CA GLU A 260 -2.67 1.73 48.13
C GLU A 260 -4.15 2.11 48.44
N ALA A 261 -4.73 3.02 47.67
CA ALA A 261 -6.05 3.57 47.90
C ALA A 261 -7.06 3.04 46.89
N LEU A 262 -8.15 2.47 47.39
CA LEU A 262 -9.30 2.05 46.60
C LEU A 262 -10.33 3.20 46.52
N VAL A 263 -10.80 3.54 45.32
CA VAL A 263 -11.68 4.71 45.11
C VAL A 263 -13.11 4.27 44.78
N HIS A 264 -14.09 4.70 45.56
CA HIS A 264 -15.50 4.46 45.24
C HIS A 264 -15.97 5.40 44.13
N GLU A 265 -16.33 4.86 42.96
CA GLU A 265 -16.50 5.64 41.73
C GLU A 265 -17.58 6.72 41.82
N SER A 266 -18.71 6.41 42.45
CA SER A 266 -19.85 7.33 42.50
C SER A 266 -19.71 8.45 43.55
N THR A 267 -18.83 8.28 44.54
CA THR A 267 -18.66 9.27 45.63
C THR A 267 -17.26 9.89 45.68
N GLY A 268 -16.29 9.32 44.96
CA GLY A 268 -14.88 9.69 45.02
C GLY A 268 -14.23 9.45 46.39
N GLN A 269 -14.87 8.66 47.27
CA GLN A 269 -14.33 8.35 48.59
C GLN A 269 -13.22 7.32 48.47
N THR A 270 -12.07 7.58 49.09
CA THR A 270 -10.92 6.68 49.09
C THR A 270 -10.88 5.82 50.36
N PHE A 271 -10.42 4.58 50.21
CA PHE A 271 -10.24 3.61 51.29
C PHE A 271 -8.82 3.07 51.24
N ASP A 272 -8.06 3.25 52.31
CA ASP A 272 -6.65 2.84 52.37
C ASP A 272 -6.52 1.38 52.82
N ALA A 273 -5.51 0.68 52.28
CA ALA A 273 -5.18 -0.66 52.72
C ALA A 273 -4.64 -0.69 54.17
N VAL A 274 -4.94 -1.78 54.89
CA VAL A 274 -4.32 -2.07 56.18
C VAL A 274 -3.00 -2.79 55.94
N SER A 275 -1.90 -2.19 56.39
CA SER A 275 -0.54 -2.76 56.29
C SER A 275 -0.47 -4.18 56.86
N MET A 276 -0.40 -5.17 55.97
CA MET A 276 -0.03 -6.55 56.24
C MET A 276 1.00 -6.97 55.18
N ASN A 277 2.27 -6.60 55.37
CA ASN A 277 3.32 -7.01 54.44
C ASN A 277 3.57 -8.53 54.56
N SER A 278 2.90 -9.34 53.76
CA SER A 278 3.40 -10.67 53.38
C SER A 278 3.94 -10.59 51.97
N GLN A 279 5.18 -10.13 51.81
CA GLN A 279 5.89 -10.40 50.57
C GLN A 279 6.24 -11.88 50.53
N SER A 280 5.65 -12.60 49.59
CA SER A 280 6.09 -13.94 49.25
C SER A 280 7.46 -13.85 48.58
N SER A 281 8.51 -14.35 49.22
CA SER A 281 9.83 -14.48 48.61
C SER A 281 9.99 -15.82 47.89
N SER A 282 8.92 -16.34 47.25
CA SER A 282 9.05 -17.48 46.35
C SER A 282 9.64 -17.02 45.03
N GLN A 283 10.70 -17.70 44.57
CA GLN A 283 11.48 -17.38 43.36
C GLN A 283 10.70 -17.47 42.04
N SER A 284 9.37 -17.64 42.04
CA SER A 284 8.57 -17.95 40.85
C SER A 284 7.70 -16.81 40.32
N SER A 285 7.30 -15.82 41.13
CA SER A 285 6.68 -14.53 40.73
C SER A 285 6.73 -13.58 41.94
N PRO A 286 7.22 -12.33 41.84
CA PRO A 286 7.03 -11.35 42.91
C PRO A 286 5.55 -10.95 43.00
N ALA A 287 5.03 -10.82 44.22
CA ALA A 287 3.63 -10.46 44.47
C ALA A 287 3.51 -9.49 45.66
N ALA A 288 2.57 -8.54 45.57
CA ALA A 288 2.22 -7.61 46.64
C ALA A 288 0.71 -7.67 46.93
N SER A 289 0.34 -8.03 48.15
CA SER A 289 -1.06 -8.11 48.58
C SER A 289 -1.44 -6.93 49.49
N LEU A 290 -2.56 -6.30 49.18
CA LEU A 290 -3.20 -5.22 49.93
C LEU A 290 -4.50 -5.71 50.55
N TYR A 291 -4.79 -5.27 51.77
CA TYR A 291 -5.90 -5.77 52.56
C TYR A 291 -6.86 -4.65 52.96
N TYR A 292 -8.11 -4.71 52.51
CA TYR A 292 -9.13 -3.69 52.74
C TYR A 292 -10.27 -4.23 53.61
N PRO A 293 -10.48 -3.69 54.82
CA PRO A 293 -11.64 -4.04 55.65
C PRO A 293 -12.94 -3.57 54.99
N THR A 294 -13.82 -4.50 54.62
CA THR A 294 -15.06 -4.17 53.89
C THR A 294 -16.21 -3.74 54.79
N ALA A 295 -16.08 -3.90 56.11
CA ALA A 295 -17.18 -3.67 57.06
C ALA A 295 -17.74 -2.23 57.04
N ASP A 296 -16.88 -1.24 56.74
CA ASP A 296 -17.24 0.19 56.68
C ASP A 296 -17.33 0.71 55.23
N MET A 297 -17.21 -0.17 54.23
CA MET A 297 -17.28 0.16 52.81
C MET A 297 -18.74 0.05 52.32
N PRO A 298 -19.31 1.07 51.66
CA PRO A 298 -20.62 0.96 51.04
C PRO A 298 -20.64 -0.05 49.89
N ALA A 299 -21.79 -0.66 49.62
CA ALA A 299 -21.95 -1.45 48.40
C ALA A 299 -21.89 -0.52 47.17
N GLY A 300 -21.23 -0.96 46.10
CA GLY A 300 -20.99 -0.16 44.90
C GLY A 300 -19.70 -0.54 44.19
N LYS A 301 -19.38 0.22 43.13
CA LYS A 301 -18.19 0.01 42.31
C LYS A 301 -16.98 0.78 42.85
N TYR A 302 -15.84 0.14 42.77
CA TYR A 302 -14.56 0.61 43.25
C TYR A 302 -13.50 0.45 42.17
N LEU A 303 -12.66 1.47 41.99
CA LEU A 303 -11.50 1.41 41.11
C LEU A 303 -10.23 1.24 41.95
N PHE A 304 -9.40 0.29 41.55
CA PHE A 304 -8.05 0.10 42.06
C PHE A 304 -7.04 0.32 40.94
N ASN A 305 -6.01 1.11 41.22
CA ASN A 305 -4.83 1.23 40.35
C ASN A 305 -3.61 0.80 41.15
N SER A 306 -2.74 -0.01 40.55
CA SER A 306 -1.57 -0.55 41.25
C SER A 306 -0.52 0.52 41.60
N GLY A 307 -0.44 1.62 40.85
CA GLY A 307 0.57 2.66 41.02
C GLY A 307 2.00 2.11 40.87
N THR A 308 2.18 0.99 40.18
CA THR A 308 3.50 0.47 39.82
C THR A 308 4.01 1.20 38.56
N THR A 309 5.09 0.74 37.95
CA THR A 309 5.54 1.24 36.64
C THR A 309 4.64 0.81 35.49
N LEU A 310 3.84 -0.25 35.68
CA LEU A 310 2.88 -0.76 34.70
C LEU A 310 1.47 -0.19 34.96
N ASP A 311 1.15 0.16 36.22
CA ASP A 311 -0.07 0.84 36.63
C ASP A 311 -1.37 0.17 36.14
N SER A 312 -1.42 -1.17 36.17
CA SER A 312 -2.65 -1.93 35.85
C SER A 312 -3.80 -1.51 36.76
N SER A 313 -5.02 -1.62 36.24
CA SER A 313 -6.23 -1.22 36.96
C SER A 313 -7.33 -2.29 36.94
N VAL A 314 -8.18 -2.27 37.97
CA VAL A 314 -9.33 -3.18 38.07
C VAL A 314 -10.55 -2.48 38.68
N GLU A 315 -11.70 -2.70 38.08
CA GLU A 315 -13.01 -2.33 38.64
C GLU A 315 -13.54 -3.49 39.50
N ILE A 316 -14.01 -3.17 40.72
CA ILE A 316 -14.51 -4.15 41.69
C ILE A 316 -15.89 -3.70 42.17
N GLU A 317 -16.91 -4.50 41.92
CA GLU A 317 -18.27 -4.27 42.45
C GLU A 317 -18.48 -5.05 43.74
N LEU A 318 -18.70 -4.33 44.85
CA LEU A 318 -18.95 -4.93 46.17
C LEU A 318 -20.46 -5.02 46.46
N PHE A 319 -20.97 -6.24 46.69
CA PHE A 319 -22.40 -6.46 46.94
C PHE A 319 -22.77 -6.61 48.41
N ASP A 320 -21.93 -7.26 49.22
CA ASP A 320 -22.17 -7.46 50.66
C ASP A 320 -20.93 -7.13 51.51
N PRO A 321 -20.94 -6.02 52.26
CA PRO A 321 -19.82 -5.63 53.12
C PRO A 321 -19.58 -6.55 54.34
N ASN A 322 -20.56 -7.40 54.71
CA ASN A 322 -20.48 -8.26 55.90
C ASN A 322 -20.03 -9.70 55.60
N GLY A 323 -19.78 -10.03 54.33
CA GLY A 323 -19.31 -11.34 53.88
C GLY A 323 -18.96 -11.27 52.39
N PRO A 324 -17.72 -10.89 52.04
CA PRO A 324 -17.40 -10.18 50.82
C PRO A 324 -17.67 -11.06 49.59
N SER A 325 -18.82 -10.85 48.97
CA SER A 325 -19.09 -11.24 47.59
C SER A 325 -18.84 -10.01 46.72
N PHE A 326 -17.99 -10.17 45.72
CA PHE A 326 -17.62 -9.15 44.76
C PHE A 326 -17.65 -9.75 43.36
N GLU A 327 -17.78 -8.89 42.37
CA GLU A 327 -17.60 -9.19 40.95
C GLU A 327 -16.51 -8.24 40.43
N THR A 328 -15.55 -8.79 39.70
CA THR A 328 -14.49 -8.01 39.07
C THR A 328 -14.92 -7.69 37.64
N GLY A 329 -14.75 -6.44 37.24
CA GLY A 329 -14.88 -6.03 35.84
C GLY A 329 -13.75 -6.59 34.98
N GLU A 330 -13.65 -6.12 33.73
CA GLU A 330 -12.50 -6.42 32.88
C GLU A 330 -11.23 -5.89 33.53
N LEU A 331 -10.21 -6.74 33.57
CA LEU A 331 -8.88 -6.41 34.06
C LEU A 331 -8.12 -5.69 32.95
N ASP A 332 -7.58 -4.51 33.27
CA ASP A 332 -6.69 -3.79 32.38
C ASP A 332 -5.24 -4.17 32.74
N GLU A 333 -4.74 -5.23 32.09
CA GLU A 333 -3.43 -5.83 32.35
C GLU A 333 -2.35 -5.20 31.47
N ASN A 334 -1.44 -4.42 32.06
CA ASN A 334 -0.34 -3.80 31.34
C ASN A 334 0.92 -4.70 31.34
N CYS A 335 1.52 -4.88 30.16
CA CYS A 335 2.77 -5.65 29.98
C CYS A 335 3.91 -4.77 29.45
N ASP A 336 5.13 -4.95 29.98
CA ASP A 336 6.32 -4.28 29.45
C ASP A 336 6.61 -4.76 28.02
N GLY A 337 6.64 -3.82 27.08
CA GLY A 337 6.94 -4.07 25.68
C GLY A 337 5.74 -4.30 24.76
N ASN A 338 4.52 -4.45 25.29
CA ASN A 338 3.29 -4.19 24.54
C ASN A 338 3.05 -2.68 24.62
N VAL A 339 3.30 -1.98 23.52
CA VAL A 339 2.63 -0.70 23.32
C VAL A 339 1.25 -1.12 22.85
N ASP A 340 0.28 -1.20 23.76
CA ASP A 340 -1.11 -1.09 23.30
C ASP A 340 -1.21 0.31 22.73
N LEU A 341 -1.07 0.39 21.41
CA LEU A 341 -1.22 1.62 20.65
C LEU A 341 -2.61 2.13 21.00
N THR A 342 -2.67 3.35 21.53
CA THR A 342 -3.94 4.02 21.73
C THR A 342 -4.68 4.13 20.39
N ASP A 343 -6.00 4.32 20.41
CA ASP A 343 -6.77 4.55 19.18
C ASP A 343 -6.16 5.66 18.30
N GLN A 344 -5.53 6.66 18.94
CA GLN A 344 -4.81 7.74 18.25
C GLN A 344 -3.48 7.29 17.64
N GLU A 345 -2.70 6.44 18.30
CA GLU A 345 -1.43 5.95 17.76
C GLU A 345 -1.64 4.90 16.66
N ASN A 346 -2.68 4.07 16.77
CA ASN A 346 -3.14 3.20 15.68
C ASN A 346 -3.55 4.02 14.47
N PHE A 347 -4.20 5.15 14.71
CA PHE A 347 -4.63 6.08 13.69
C PHE A 347 -3.44 6.79 13.03
N ASP A 348 -2.48 7.30 13.79
CA ASP A 348 -1.29 7.97 13.26
C ASP A 348 -0.43 7.02 12.41
N LEU A 349 -0.25 5.76 12.87
CA LEU A 349 0.40 4.70 12.10
C LEU A 349 -0.36 4.41 10.80
N PHE A 350 -1.69 4.36 10.87
CA PHE A 350 -2.54 4.10 9.72
C PHE A 350 -2.51 5.25 8.70
N ASP A 351 -2.51 6.51 9.15
CA ASP A 351 -2.46 7.70 8.29
C ASP A 351 -1.14 7.79 7.50
N ASP A 352 -0.01 7.50 8.14
CA ASP A 352 1.32 7.50 7.51
C ASP A 352 1.40 6.52 6.33
N TYR A 353 0.88 5.30 6.49
CA TYR A 353 0.92 4.30 5.42
C TYR A 353 -0.16 4.50 4.36
N VAL A 354 -1.32 5.05 4.72
CA VAL A 354 -2.48 5.17 3.81
C VAL A 354 -2.38 6.34 2.86
N SER A 355 -1.86 7.49 3.32
CA SER A 355 -1.66 8.68 2.49
C SER A 355 -0.80 8.41 1.24
N ARG A 356 0.01 7.34 1.28
CA ARG A 356 0.88 6.88 0.20
C ARG A 356 0.15 6.16 -0.94
N PHE A 357 -1.15 5.85 -0.84
CA PHE A 357 -1.92 5.18 -1.91
C PHE A 357 -2.76 6.17 -2.73
N SER A 358 -2.44 6.32 -4.00
CA SER A 358 -3.12 7.23 -4.94
C SER A 358 -4.53 6.77 -5.38
N THR A 359 -4.87 5.48 -5.27
CA THR A 359 -6.14 4.92 -5.78
C THR A 359 -7.36 5.10 -4.90
N ILE A 360 -7.29 6.06 -3.98
CA ILE A 360 -8.27 6.30 -2.94
C ILE A 360 -8.66 7.77 -2.99
N ALA A 361 -9.97 8.02 -2.95
CA ALA A 361 -10.55 9.34 -2.98
C ALA A 361 -11.37 9.60 -1.73
N TRP A 362 -11.09 10.73 -1.09
CA TRP A 362 -11.86 11.23 0.04
C TRP A 362 -12.67 12.45 -0.34
N GLY A 363 -13.95 12.40 0.01
CA GLY A 363 -14.92 13.45 -0.27
C GLY A 363 -15.60 13.94 0.99
N GLN A 364 -15.54 15.25 1.24
CA GLN A 364 -16.47 15.90 2.17
C GLN A 364 -17.79 16.14 1.42
N GLY A 365 -18.84 15.44 1.84
CA GLY A 365 -20.15 15.45 1.17
C GLY A 365 -20.42 14.19 0.34
N THR A 366 -21.13 14.37 -0.77
CA THR A 366 -21.59 13.28 -1.67
C THR A 366 -20.61 12.91 -2.78
N SER A 367 -19.44 13.54 -2.83
CA SER A 367 -18.48 13.34 -3.92
C SER A 367 -17.04 13.40 -3.44
N ALA A 368 -16.17 12.61 -4.07
CA ALA A 368 -14.73 12.53 -3.82
C ALA A 368 -13.97 12.59 -5.16
N ASP A 369 -12.80 13.23 -5.15
CA ASP A 369 -11.94 13.32 -6.34
C ASP A 369 -10.88 12.21 -6.29
N LEU A 370 -10.94 11.31 -7.27
CA LEU A 370 -10.10 10.13 -7.40
C LEU A 370 -9.03 10.34 -8.46
N GLN A 371 -7.76 10.12 -8.13
CA GLN A 371 -6.65 10.30 -9.07
C GLN A 371 -5.84 9.03 -9.22
N LEU A 372 -5.81 8.43 -10.40
CA LEU A 372 -4.97 7.24 -10.63
C LEU A 372 -3.51 7.65 -10.89
N PRO A 373 -2.52 6.87 -10.43
CA PRO A 373 -1.11 7.16 -10.72
C PRO A 373 -0.83 7.08 -12.22
N TYR A 374 0.13 7.87 -12.70
CA TYR A 374 0.52 7.94 -14.12
C TYR A 374 0.95 6.59 -14.73
N LEU A 375 1.45 5.67 -13.92
CA LEU A 375 1.85 4.32 -14.34
C LEU A 375 0.69 3.33 -14.49
N SER A 376 -0.55 3.74 -14.21
CA SER A 376 -1.70 2.84 -14.22
C SER A 376 -1.99 2.29 -15.62
N SER A 377 -2.70 1.16 -15.68
CA SER A 377 -2.97 0.41 -16.90
C SER A 377 -3.64 1.30 -17.98
N PRO A 378 -3.13 1.30 -19.23
CA PRO A 378 -3.52 2.28 -20.24
C PRO A 378 -4.94 2.12 -20.78
N VAL A 379 -5.54 0.92 -20.70
CA VAL A 379 -6.98 0.68 -20.94
C VAL A 379 -7.39 -0.58 -20.18
N SER A 380 -8.13 -0.42 -19.09
CA SER A 380 -8.77 -1.53 -18.39
C SER A 380 -10.16 -1.12 -17.95
N GLU A 381 -11.02 -2.12 -17.76
CA GLU A 381 -12.27 -1.91 -17.03
C GLU A 381 -11.91 -1.75 -15.55
N TYR A 382 -12.34 -0.66 -14.94
CA TYR A 382 -12.12 -0.35 -13.52
C TYR A 382 -13.44 -0.45 -12.78
N THR A 383 -13.43 -1.19 -11.67
CA THR A 383 -14.52 -1.17 -10.69
C THR A 383 -14.20 -0.16 -9.61
N VAL A 384 -15.12 0.76 -9.40
CA VAL A 384 -15.10 1.75 -8.33
C VAL A 384 -16.10 1.32 -7.27
N ILE A 385 -15.60 1.06 -6.05
CA ILE A 385 -16.43 0.80 -4.88
C ILE A 385 -16.36 2.04 -3.99
N ALA A 386 -17.50 2.51 -3.52
CA ALA A 386 -17.57 3.59 -2.55
C ALA A 386 -18.37 3.20 -1.31
N VAL A 387 -18.04 3.82 -0.19
CA VAL A 387 -18.84 3.80 1.03
C VAL A 387 -19.09 5.24 1.45
N ALA A 388 -20.35 5.57 1.71
CA ALA A 388 -20.75 6.92 2.06
C ALA A 388 -21.51 6.94 3.39
N GLN A 389 -21.28 7.99 4.16
CA GLN A 389 -21.97 8.24 5.42
C GLN A 389 -23.16 9.17 5.18
N GLN A 390 -24.38 8.69 5.42
CA GLN A 390 -25.60 9.48 5.40
C GLN A 390 -25.92 9.98 6.81
N GLY A 391 -25.98 11.31 6.98
CA GLY A 391 -26.17 11.94 8.28
C GLY A 391 -24.88 12.08 9.10
N SER A 392 -25.01 12.39 10.39
CA SER A 392 -23.89 12.64 11.31
C SER A 392 -24.17 12.08 12.71
N GLY A 393 -23.12 11.90 13.52
CA GLY A 393 -23.22 11.35 14.87
C GLY A 393 -23.70 9.90 14.91
N THR A 394 -24.14 9.45 16.09
CA THR A 394 -24.64 8.09 16.35
C THR A 394 -25.93 7.71 15.61
N SER A 395 -26.46 8.61 14.77
CA SER A 395 -27.62 8.36 13.90
C SER A 395 -27.24 8.23 12.43
N ALA A 396 -25.96 8.38 12.09
CA ALA A 396 -25.47 8.21 10.74
C ALA A 396 -25.60 6.76 10.28
N ASN A 397 -25.88 6.58 9.00
CA ASN A 397 -25.96 5.27 8.36
C ASN A 397 -24.90 5.18 7.26
N LEU A 398 -24.26 4.02 7.11
CA LEU A 398 -23.30 3.79 6.04
C LEU A 398 -23.99 3.06 4.87
N VAL A 399 -23.73 3.52 3.66
CA VAL A 399 -24.23 2.92 2.42
C VAL A 399 -23.05 2.60 1.52
N SER A 400 -23.07 1.45 0.86
CA SER A 400 -22.10 1.14 -0.19
C SER A 400 -22.66 1.53 -1.56
N ALA A 401 -21.77 1.80 -2.50
CA ALA A 401 -22.10 2.08 -3.88
C ALA A 401 -21.02 1.49 -4.78
N VAL A 402 -21.39 1.20 -6.03
CA VAL A 402 -20.47 0.61 -7.00
C VAL A 402 -20.77 1.10 -8.40
N SER A 403 -19.73 1.26 -9.21
CA SER A 403 -19.85 1.50 -10.65
C SER A 403 -18.62 0.97 -11.36
N THR A 404 -18.76 0.71 -12.65
CA THR A 404 -17.69 0.23 -13.50
C THR A 404 -17.52 1.19 -14.66
N THR A 405 -16.29 1.58 -14.96
CA THR A 405 -15.97 2.47 -16.07
C THR A 405 -14.74 1.98 -16.82
N LEU A 406 -14.68 2.23 -18.12
CA LEU A 406 -13.50 1.94 -18.92
C LEU A 406 -12.49 3.08 -18.74
N SER A 407 -11.25 2.75 -18.41
CA SER A 407 -10.24 3.78 -18.27
C SER A 407 -9.88 4.43 -19.61
N VAL A 408 -9.53 5.71 -19.55
CA VAL A 408 -9.00 6.46 -20.69
C VAL A 408 -7.48 6.45 -20.59
N PRO A 409 -6.75 6.20 -21.70
CA PRO A 409 -5.30 6.32 -21.72
C PRO A 409 -4.85 7.71 -21.27
N ASN A 410 -3.66 7.78 -20.69
CA ASN A 410 -3.02 9.07 -20.43
C ASN A 410 -2.90 9.84 -21.77
N PRO A 411 -3.31 11.12 -21.85
CA PRO A 411 -3.10 11.94 -23.05
C PRO A 411 -1.63 11.99 -23.49
N GLU A 412 -0.68 11.92 -22.55
CA GLU A 412 0.76 11.89 -22.81
C GLU A 412 1.39 10.66 -22.15
N PRO A 413 2.24 9.87 -22.84
CA PRO A 413 2.91 8.75 -22.19
C PRO A 413 3.85 9.30 -21.10
N PRO A 414 3.89 8.68 -19.90
CA PRO A 414 4.79 9.13 -18.87
C PRO A 414 6.25 8.96 -19.31
N VAL A 415 7.04 10.00 -19.10
CA VAL A 415 8.50 9.99 -19.29
C VAL A 415 9.13 9.54 -17.98
N MET A 416 10.15 8.68 -18.09
CA MET A 416 10.91 8.24 -16.92
C MET A 416 12.01 9.26 -16.62
N GLU A 417 12.15 9.63 -15.36
CA GLU A 417 13.17 10.58 -14.88
C GLU A 417 14.36 9.84 -14.25
N ASN A 418 15.54 10.46 -14.23
CA ASN A 418 16.69 9.93 -13.50
C ASN A 418 16.60 10.26 -12.00
N LEU A 419 17.29 9.46 -11.18
CA LEU A 419 17.38 9.67 -9.73
C LEU A 419 18.77 10.14 -9.35
N SER A 420 18.83 11.24 -8.62
CA SER A 420 20.03 11.67 -7.90
C SER A 420 20.10 10.93 -6.56
N VAL A 421 21.24 10.31 -6.27
CA VAL A 421 21.42 9.43 -5.12
C VAL A 421 22.68 9.82 -4.36
N VAL A 422 22.51 10.18 -3.09
CA VAL A 422 23.60 10.64 -2.22
C VAL A 422 23.70 9.76 -0.98
N PHE A 423 24.90 9.26 -0.70
CA PHE A 423 25.22 8.46 0.48
C PHE A 423 26.11 9.24 1.45
N SER A 424 25.75 9.19 2.74
CA SER A 424 26.50 9.84 3.82
C SER A 424 26.75 8.87 4.99
N PRO A 425 28.01 8.57 5.36
CA PRO A 425 29.25 9.00 4.70
C PRO A 425 29.48 8.27 3.36
N SER A 426 30.25 8.89 2.46
CA SER A 426 30.62 8.30 1.16
C SER A 426 31.67 7.19 1.24
N ASP A 427 32.41 7.06 2.35
CA ASP A 427 33.33 5.94 2.59
C ASP A 427 33.07 5.30 3.97
N PRO A 428 31.99 4.51 4.11
CA PRO A 428 31.62 3.91 5.38
C PRO A 428 32.45 2.67 5.70
N LEU A 429 32.76 2.47 6.99
CA LEU A 429 33.38 1.25 7.50
C LEU A 429 32.30 0.19 7.82
N PRO A 430 32.67 -1.12 7.89
CA PRO A 430 31.74 -2.15 8.32
C PRO A 430 31.12 -1.85 9.71
N GLY A 431 29.80 -1.75 9.75
CA GLY A 431 29.01 -1.43 10.94
C GLY A 431 28.59 0.05 11.04
N ASP A 432 29.06 0.92 10.15
CA ASP A 432 28.59 2.30 10.09
C ASP A 432 27.15 2.36 9.57
N ILE A 433 26.43 3.39 10.00
CA ILE A 433 25.08 3.70 9.53
C ILE A 433 25.21 4.68 8.37
N ILE A 434 24.67 4.28 7.22
CA ILE A 434 24.59 5.12 6.04
C ILE A 434 23.25 5.84 6.05
N LEU A 435 23.27 7.14 5.79
CA LEU A 435 22.11 7.92 5.33
C LEU A 435 22.12 7.94 3.81
N LEU A 436 21.04 7.45 3.21
CA LEU A 436 20.76 7.53 1.79
C LEU A 436 19.73 8.63 1.57
N THR A 437 20.01 9.56 0.66
CA THR A 437 19.09 10.58 0.18
C THR A 437 18.86 10.35 -1.32
N VAL A 438 17.61 10.41 -1.74
CA VAL A 438 17.20 10.25 -3.15
C VAL A 438 16.35 11.44 -3.56
N THR A 439 16.76 12.11 -4.63
CA THR A 439 16.08 13.25 -5.24
C THR A 439 15.83 12.99 -6.74
N ASP A 440 14.90 13.72 -7.32
CA ASP A 440 14.66 13.73 -8.78
C ASP A 440 15.63 14.68 -9.50
N GLU A 441 15.43 14.88 -10.81
CA GLU A 441 16.25 15.80 -11.63
C GLU A 441 16.06 17.28 -11.24
N SER A 442 14.96 17.61 -10.55
CA SER A 442 14.68 18.96 -10.03
C SER A 442 15.21 19.16 -8.61
N ASN A 443 15.93 18.18 -8.05
CA ASN A 443 16.43 18.15 -6.66
C ASN A 443 15.32 18.08 -5.60
N ASP A 444 14.11 17.68 -5.99
CA ASP A 444 13.04 17.49 -5.04
C ASP A 444 13.15 16.09 -4.40
N PRO A 445 12.96 15.95 -3.08
CA PRO A 445 13.05 14.64 -2.43
C PRO A 445 11.98 13.67 -2.91
N VAL A 446 12.38 12.45 -3.25
CA VAL A 446 11.45 11.44 -3.76
C VAL A 446 11.07 10.45 -2.66
N GLU A 447 9.85 10.58 -2.15
CA GLU A 447 9.24 9.64 -1.20
C GLU A 447 8.78 8.34 -1.88
N GLY A 448 8.73 7.24 -1.11
CA GLY A 448 8.07 6.00 -1.53
C GLY A 448 8.88 5.12 -2.49
N LEU A 449 10.18 5.40 -2.66
CA LEU A 449 11.07 4.53 -3.44
C LEU A 449 11.50 3.32 -2.61
N SER A 450 11.37 2.13 -3.22
CA SER A 450 11.82 0.88 -2.62
C SER A 450 13.34 0.79 -2.67
N ILE A 451 13.96 0.74 -1.49
CA ILE A 451 15.40 0.61 -1.28
C ILE A 451 15.69 -0.79 -0.74
N THR A 452 16.36 -1.63 -1.53
CA THR A 452 16.75 -2.98 -1.12
C THR A 452 18.26 -3.09 -1.00
N VAL A 453 18.74 -3.61 0.13
CA VAL A 453 20.16 -3.88 0.37
C VAL A 453 20.38 -5.38 0.42
N VAL A 454 21.19 -5.90 -0.49
CA VAL A 454 21.44 -7.33 -0.69
C VAL A 454 22.91 -7.63 -0.47
N ARG A 455 23.22 -8.73 0.19
CA ARG A 455 24.57 -9.30 0.27
C ARG A 455 24.56 -10.70 -0.32
N GLY A 456 25.23 -10.88 -1.46
CA GLY A 456 25.18 -12.15 -2.20
C GLY A 456 23.75 -12.48 -2.64
N GLU A 457 23.18 -13.58 -2.13
CA GLU A 457 21.77 -13.98 -2.39
C GLU A 457 20.81 -13.63 -1.24
N GLN A 458 21.27 -12.92 -0.21
CA GLN A 458 20.48 -12.58 0.98
C GLN A 458 20.09 -11.11 0.98
N THR A 459 18.79 -10.81 0.97
CA THR A 459 18.28 -9.48 1.28
C THR A 459 18.51 -9.20 2.76
N LEU A 460 19.31 -8.17 3.06
CA LEU A 460 19.62 -7.75 4.42
C LEU A 460 18.52 -6.84 4.96
N THR A 461 18.06 -5.88 4.15
CA THR A 461 16.96 -4.99 4.48
C THR A 461 16.21 -4.56 3.22
N SER A 462 14.94 -4.23 3.41
CA SER A 462 14.07 -3.58 2.44
C SER A 462 13.44 -2.39 3.14
N LEU A 463 13.56 -1.22 2.53
CA LEU A 463 13.23 0.08 3.11
C LEU A 463 12.46 0.91 2.08
N LEU A 464 11.85 2.00 2.54
CA LEU A 464 11.20 3.00 1.73
C LEU A 464 11.82 4.37 1.99
N SER A 465 12.02 5.18 0.95
CA SER A 465 12.37 6.60 1.17
C SER A 465 11.20 7.32 1.84
N ASN A 466 11.49 8.14 2.85
CA ASN A 466 10.49 8.95 3.54
C ASN A 466 10.16 10.25 2.79
N GLU A 467 9.32 11.11 3.38
CA GLU A 467 8.96 12.45 2.87
C GLU A 467 10.16 13.35 2.49
N ASN A 468 11.35 13.07 3.03
CA ASN A 468 12.59 13.79 2.73
C ASN A 468 13.49 13.02 1.75
N GLY A 469 12.95 12.02 1.05
CA GLY A 469 13.72 11.16 0.13
C GLY A 469 14.77 10.30 0.84
N GLN A 470 14.67 10.14 2.16
CA GLN A 470 15.75 9.62 2.99
C GLN A 470 15.45 8.26 3.62
N ASN A 471 16.49 7.44 3.82
CA ASN A 471 16.45 6.31 4.72
C ASN A 471 17.86 5.99 5.29
N THR A 472 17.93 5.23 6.39
CA THR A 472 19.20 4.83 7.00
C THR A 472 19.32 3.33 7.17
N PHE A 473 20.49 2.77 6.90
CA PHE A 473 20.76 1.35 7.13
C PHE A 473 22.23 1.10 7.52
N PRO A 474 22.49 0.06 8.34
CA PRO A 474 23.86 -0.35 8.64
C PRO A 474 24.49 -1.03 7.43
N ILE A 475 25.75 -0.72 7.14
CA ILE A 475 26.49 -1.39 6.06
C ILE A 475 27.44 -2.46 6.60
N PRO A 476 27.33 -3.72 6.15
CA PRO A 476 28.15 -4.78 6.71
C PRO A 476 29.24 -5.24 5.70
N GLU A 477 30.34 -5.85 6.17
CA GLU A 477 31.48 -6.24 5.31
C GLU A 477 31.12 -7.23 4.18
N GLY A 478 31.62 -7.04 2.97
CA GLY A 478 31.41 -7.94 1.83
C GLY A 478 30.87 -7.24 0.58
N GLU A 479 30.42 -8.04 -0.38
CA GLU A 479 29.80 -7.55 -1.62
C GLU A 479 28.33 -7.21 -1.36
N ILE A 480 28.00 -5.92 -1.48
CA ILE A 480 26.69 -5.35 -1.18
C ILE A 480 26.10 -4.74 -2.46
N THR A 481 24.89 -5.14 -2.82
CA THR A 481 24.10 -4.57 -3.90
C THR A 481 22.96 -3.75 -3.32
N ILE A 482 22.91 -2.47 -3.66
CA ILE A 482 21.86 -1.52 -3.29
C ILE A 482 21.00 -1.29 -4.53
N ARG A 483 19.70 -1.46 -4.40
CA ARG A 483 18.71 -1.24 -5.47
C ARG A 483 17.68 -0.23 -5.01
N ILE A 484 17.44 0.78 -5.83
CA ILE A 484 16.41 1.80 -5.61
C ILE A 484 15.48 1.77 -6.82
N SER A 485 14.19 1.62 -6.57
CA SER A 485 13.18 1.57 -7.64
C SER A 485 11.80 1.97 -7.14
N GLY A 486 11.00 2.59 -7.99
CA GLY A 486 9.64 3.03 -7.67
C GLY A 486 9.25 4.21 -8.55
N GLY A 487 7.97 4.54 -8.62
CA GLY A 487 7.48 5.69 -9.38
C GLY A 487 7.86 5.69 -10.87
N GLN A 488 7.86 6.88 -11.48
CA GLN A 488 8.27 7.12 -12.87
C GLN A 488 9.77 7.35 -12.98
N TYR A 489 10.57 6.56 -12.26
CA TYR A 489 12.01 6.80 -12.14
C TYR A 489 12.82 5.61 -12.62
N HIS A 490 13.92 5.90 -13.32
CA HIS A 490 14.86 4.87 -13.76
C HIS A 490 15.45 4.14 -12.54
N PRO A 491 15.41 2.79 -12.52
CA PRO A 491 15.90 2.04 -11.37
C PRO A 491 17.40 2.23 -11.22
N PHE A 492 17.82 2.56 -10.02
CA PHE A 492 19.23 2.70 -9.66
C PHE A 492 19.72 1.40 -9.02
N GLU A 493 20.84 0.86 -9.50
CA GLU A 493 21.50 -0.33 -8.93
C GLU A 493 22.99 -0.09 -8.81
N LEU A 494 23.52 -0.24 -7.58
CA LEU A 494 24.93 -0.07 -7.25
C LEU A 494 25.42 -1.32 -6.52
N THR A 495 26.55 -1.88 -6.94
CA THR A 495 27.21 -2.98 -6.23
C THR A 495 28.58 -2.53 -5.76
N ILE A 496 28.81 -2.58 -4.46
CA ILE A 496 30.06 -2.17 -3.81
C ILE A 496 30.69 -3.31 -3.03
N LEU A 497 32.02 -3.24 -2.88
CA LEU A 497 32.78 -4.13 -2.02
C LEU A 497 33.22 -3.38 -0.75
N VAL A 498 32.64 -3.76 0.38
CA VAL A 498 32.96 -3.17 1.70
C VAL A 498 34.03 -4.02 2.37
N THR A 499 35.18 -3.42 2.63
CA THR A 499 36.32 -4.06 3.30
C THR A 499 36.51 -3.51 4.72
N PRO A 500 37.34 -4.12 5.57
CA PRO A 500 37.70 -3.55 6.86
C PRO A 500 38.42 -2.19 6.78
N GLN A 501 38.80 -1.74 5.58
CA GLN A 501 39.45 -0.46 5.35
C GLN A 501 38.51 0.61 4.75
N GLY A 502 37.25 0.28 4.47
CA GLY A 502 36.31 1.14 3.73
C GLY A 502 35.84 0.47 2.44
N VAL A 503 35.18 1.24 1.57
CA VAL A 503 34.71 0.78 0.26
C VAL A 503 35.89 0.71 -0.70
N ASP A 504 36.15 -0.46 -1.31
CA ASP A 504 37.29 -0.71 -2.22
C ASP A 504 37.03 -0.22 -3.66
N ASP A 505 36.24 0.85 -3.82
CA ASP A 505 35.96 1.48 -5.10
C ASP A 505 36.77 2.77 -5.23
N ASP A 506 37.29 3.07 -6.42
CA ASP A 506 38.25 4.16 -6.71
C ASP A 506 37.69 5.59 -6.46
N GLY A 507 36.47 5.71 -5.88
CA GLY A 507 35.79 6.96 -5.53
C GLY A 507 34.78 6.89 -4.36
N GLY A 508 34.63 5.75 -3.66
CA GLY A 508 33.61 5.60 -2.59
C GLY A 508 32.17 5.46 -3.11
N LEU A 509 31.19 5.48 -2.20
CA LEU A 509 29.77 5.60 -2.53
C LEU A 509 29.48 6.99 -3.13
N PRO A 510 28.48 7.12 -4.04
CA PRO A 510 28.03 8.39 -4.57
C PRO A 510 27.79 9.41 -3.44
N GLY A 511 28.45 10.56 -3.52
CA GLY A 511 28.32 11.65 -2.56
C GLY A 511 27.72 12.88 -3.21
N ASP A 512 27.84 13.99 -2.51
CA ASP A 512 27.57 15.35 -2.97
C ASP A 512 28.76 16.17 -2.43
N ARG A 513 29.72 16.45 -3.31
CA ARG A 513 31.05 16.93 -2.92
C ARG A 513 31.07 18.42 -2.61
N ASP A 514 30.29 19.21 -3.32
CA ASP A 514 30.21 20.66 -3.15
C ASP A 514 28.99 21.11 -2.34
N GLY A 515 28.02 20.22 -2.11
CA GLY A 515 26.96 20.36 -1.14
C GLY A 515 25.73 21.08 -1.68
N ASP A 516 25.46 21.01 -2.98
CA ASP A 516 24.32 21.68 -3.62
C ASP A 516 23.04 20.82 -3.69
N GLY A 517 23.14 19.54 -3.30
CA GLY A 517 22.06 18.58 -3.25
C GLY A 517 21.98 17.65 -4.47
N TYR A 518 22.71 17.92 -5.54
CA TYR A 518 22.88 17.00 -6.65
C TYR A 518 24.02 16.02 -6.35
N GLY A 519 23.78 14.73 -6.57
CA GLY A 519 24.82 13.74 -6.36
C GLY A 519 25.89 13.82 -7.45
N ASP A 520 27.17 13.64 -7.09
CA ASP A 520 28.35 13.69 -7.97
C ASP A 520 28.21 12.90 -9.30
N LEU A 521 27.29 11.93 -9.35
CA LEU A 521 27.05 11.08 -10.53
C LEU A 521 26.15 11.72 -11.58
N LEU A 522 25.17 12.53 -11.15
CA LEU A 522 24.24 13.24 -12.05
C LEU A 522 24.56 14.72 -12.19
N ASP A 523 25.41 15.25 -11.30
CA ASP A 523 25.92 16.60 -11.38
C ASP A 523 26.96 16.74 -12.52
N ALA A 524 26.70 17.63 -13.47
CA ALA A 524 27.63 17.96 -14.55
C ALA A 524 28.89 18.70 -14.05
N PHE A 525 28.79 19.40 -12.92
CA PHE A 525 29.87 20.16 -12.28
C PHE A 525 30.06 19.81 -10.78
N PRO A 526 30.54 18.58 -10.43
CA PRO A 526 30.66 18.07 -9.05
C PRO A 526 31.60 18.82 -8.08
N ASP A 527 32.14 19.97 -8.48
CA ASP A 527 33.04 20.81 -7.68
C ASP A 527 32.56 22.29 -7.62
N ASP A 528 31.41 22.65 -8.21
CA ASP A 528 30.84 24.00 -8.22
C ASP A 528 29.35 24.01 -7.84
N ALA A 529 29.08 24.27 -6.56
CA ALA A 529 27.73 24.30 -5.98
C ALA A 529 26.74 25.36 -6.53
N ASN A 530 27.06 26.02 -7.65
CA ASN A 530 26.14 26.92 -8.36
C ASN A 530 25.77 26.40 -9.75
N GLU A 531 26.29 25.25 -10.19
CA GLU A 531 26.04 24.66 -11.51
C GLU A 531 25.87 23.16 -11.36
N TRP A 532 24.84 22.58 -11.96
CA TRP A 532 24.56 21.14 -11.85
C TRP A 532 24.01 20.49 -13.13
N VAL A 533 23.38 21.28 -14.02
CA VAL A 533 22.92 20.87 -15.36
C VAL A 533 23.75 21.57 -16.44
N ASP A 534 23.97 20.86 -17.55
CA ASP A 534 24.58 21.32 -18.80
C ASP A 534 23.74 20.75 -19.97
N THR A 535 22.67 21.46 -20.34
CA THR A 535 21.63 20.96 -21.27
C THR A 535 22.18 20.70 -22.66
N ASP A 536 22.99 21.61 -23.21
CA ASP A 536 23.57 21.49 -24.55
C ASP A 536 24.96 20.82 -24.56
N SER A 537 25.48 20.47 -23.38
CA SER A 537 26.78 19.80 -23.17
C SER A 537 27.98 20.62 -23.65
N ASP A 538 27.90 21.96 -23.59
CA ASP A 538 28.98 22.85 -24.01
C ASP A 538 30.05 23.10 -22.91
N SER A 539 29.84 22.54 -21.71
CA SER A 539 30.65 22.71 -20.49
C SER A 539 30.48 24.04 -19.76
N ILE A 540 29.44 24.80 -20.05
CA ILE A 540 28.92 25.92 -19.26
C ILE A 540 27.61 25.43 -18.63
N GLY A 541 27.47 25.62 -17.31
CA GLY A 541 26.25 25.18 -16.65
C GLY A 541 25.11 26.15 -16.92
N ASN A 542 23.89 25.64 -16.91
CA ASN A 542 22.68 26.40 -17.26
C ASN A 542 22.48 27.68 -16.42
N ASN A 543 22.97 27.76 -15.18
CA ASN A 543 22.82 28.98 -14.39
C ASN A 543 23.75 30.11 -14.88
N ALA A 544 24.81 29.77 -15.61
CA ALA A 544 25.76 30.70 -16.21
C ALA A 544 25.62 30.83 -17.73
N ASP A 545 25.03 29.85 -18.41
CA ASP A 545 24.67 29.97 -19.82
C ASP A 545 23.50 30.94 -20.00
N THR A 546 23.34 31.43 -21.22
CA THR A 546 22.29 32.39 -21.62
C THR A 546 21.46 31.88 -22.80
N ASP A 547 21.75 30.66 -23.26
CA ASP A 547 21.17 29.93 -24.40
C ASP A 547 21.35 28.44 -24.08
N ASP A 548 20.60 27.97 -23.08
CA ASP A 548 20.77 26.66 -22.43
C ASP A 548 20.67 25.47 -23.40
N ASP A 549 19.97 25.63 -24.51
CA ASP A 549 19.71 24.57 -25.48
C ASP A 549 20.41 24.76 -26.84
N SER A 550 21.13 25.88 -27.01
CA SER A 550 21.95 26.22 -28.17
C SER A 550 21.16 26.35 -29.49
N ASP A 551 19.85 26.62 -29.43
CA ASP A 551 19.01 26.82 -30.61
C ASP A 551 19.17 28.24 -31.24
N GLY A 552 19.85 29.14 -30.50
CA GLY A 552 20.19 30.49 -30.92
C GLY A 552 19.19 31.57 -30.53
N ILE A 553 18.19 31.24 -29.69
CA ILE A 553 17.41 32.19 -28.90
C ILE A 553 18.01 32.24 -27.49
N LEU A 554 17.99 33.41 -26.84
CA LEU A 554 18.47 33.51 -25.46
C LEU A 554 17.34 33.18 -24.48
N ASP A 555 17.64 32.59 -23.32
CA ASP A 555 16.63 32.15 -22.35
C ASP A 555 15.68 33.31 -21.93
N ASP A 556 16.24 34.51 -21.74
CA ASP A 556 15.48 35.74 -21.41
C ASP A 556 14.51 36.15 -22.54
N ASP A 557 14.87 35.89 -23.79
CA ASP A 557 14.06 36.21 -24.97
C ASP A 557 12.95 35.16 -25.18
N GLU A 558 13.19 33.90 -24.84
CA GLU A 558 12.20 32.81 -24.89
C GLU A 558 11.15 32.92 -23.79
N VAL A 559 11.57 33.13 -22.54
CA VAL A 559 10.62 33.37 -21.44
C VAL A 559 9.81 34.65 -21.66
N GLY A 560 10.32 35.57 -22.49
CA GLY A 560 9.67 36.81 -22.88
C GLY A 560 8.84 36.76 -24.17
N SER A 561 8.85 35.65 -24.91
CA SER A 561 8.18 35.53 -26.22
C SER A 561 6.68 35.22 -26.10
N ASN A 562 5.92 35.48 -27.17
CA ASN A 562 4.50 35.12 -27.26
C ASN A 562 4.18 34.74 -28.71
N PRO A 563 4.02 33.45 -29.02
CA PRO A 563 4.00 32.31 -28.09
C PRO A 563 5.35 32.05 -27.40
N GLN A 564 5.30 31.49 -26.19
CA GLN A 564 6.48 31.22 -25.35
C GLN A 564 7.09 29.87 -25.74
N THR A 565 8.42 29.81 -25.91
CA THR A 565 9.22 28.61 -26.16
C THR A 565 9.96 28.19 -24.88
N ASN A 566 10.59 27.01 -24.88
CA ASN A 566 11.22 26.43 -23.69
C ASN A 566 12.75 26.53 -23.76
N PRO A 567 13.41 27.30 -22.87
CA PRO A 567 14.87 27.48 -22.89
C PRO A 567 15.71 26.22 -22.71
N LEU A 568 15.13 25.14 -22.22
CA LEU A 568 15.83 23.87 -22.03
C LEU A 568 15.64 22.92 -23.21
N ARG A 569 14.98 23.34 -24.29
CA ARG A 569 14.49 22.46 -25.33
C ARG A 569 14.50 23.13 -26.71
N PRO A 570 15.38 22.68 -27.63
CA PRO A 570 15.55 23.33 -28.93
C PRO A 570 14.35 23.30 -29.89
N ASP A 571 13.30 22.53 -29.60
CA ASP A 571 12.14 22.23 -30.46
C ASP A 571 10.93 22.04 -29.53
N SER A 572 10.15 23.09 -29.29
CA SER A 572 9.13 23.11 -28.25
C SER A 572 7.91 22.23 -28.56
N ASP A 573 7.60 21.97 -29.83
CA ASP A 573 6.40 21.24 -30.26
C ASP A 573 6.65 19.86 -30.90
N ASP A 574 7.91 19.42 -30.93
CA ASP A 574 8.38 18.11 -31.39
C ASP A 574 8.11 17.80 -32.87
N ASP A 575 8.10 18.82 -33.72
CA ASP A 575 7.84 18.64 -35.14
C ASP A 575 9.11 18.34 -35.97
N GLY A 576 10.29 18.56 -35.35
CA GLY A 576 11.62 18.34 -35.90
C GLY A 576 12.31 19.61 -36.40
N TYR A 577 11.70 20.78 -36.28
CA TYR A 577 12.29 22.10 -36.54
C TYR A 577 12.54 22.83 -35.22
N CYS A 578 13.58 23.66 -35.20
CA CYS A 578 14.04 24.29 -33.96
C CYS A 578 13.28 25.59 -33.72
N ASP A 579 13.02 25.94 -32.47
CA ASP A 579 12.40 27.23 -32.15
C ASP A 579 13.28 28.39 -32.66
N GLY A 580 14.59 28.24 -32.43
CA GLY A 580 15.63 29.14 -32.88
C GLY A 580 16.18 28.88 -34.29
N SER A 581 16.99 29.82 -34.76
CA SER A 581 17.53 29.78 -36.13
C SER A 581 18.70 28.80 -36.32
N ILE A 582 19.18 28.17 -35.25
CA ILE A 582 20.33 27.26 -35.23
C ILE A 582 19.84 25.82 -35.13
N ALA A 583 20.31 24.98 -36.06
CA ALA A 583 20.00 23.56 -36.01
C ALA A 583 20.80 22.86 -34.89
N VAL A 584 20.10 22.20 -33.96
CA VAL A 584 20.71 21.43 -32.87
C VAL A 584 20.77 19.95 -33.24
N VAL A 585 21.99 19.42 -33.40
CA VAL A 585 22.22 18.09 -33.98
C VAL A 585 21.60 16.99 -33.12
N GLY A 586 20.61 16.31 -33.68
CA GLY A 586 19.93 15.18 -33.02
C GLY A 586 18.59 15.55 -32.40
N PHE A 587 18.29 16.84 -32.30
CA PHE A 587 17.02 17.37 -31.83
C PHE A 587 16.21 17.89 -33.02
N CYS A 588 16.73 18.89 -33.73
CA CYS A 588 16.02 19.57 -34.81
C CYS A 588 16.96 19.92 -35.99
N ILE A 589 16.39 20.18 -37.18
CA ILE A 589 17.17 20.25 -38.43
C ILE A 589 17.33 21.65 -39.04
N ALA A 590 16.47 22.60 -38.68
CA ALA A 590 16.45 23.99 -39.15
C ALA A 590 15.43 24.78 -38.30
N GLY A 591 15.49 26.11 -38.30
CA GLY A 591 14.56 26.93 -37.53
C GLY A 591 13.12 26.95 -38.05
N ASP A 592 12.20 27.18 -37.12
CA ASP A 592 10.75 27.14 -37.26
C ASP A 592 10.14 28.55 -37.31
N ALA A 593 9.14 28.75 -38.16
CA ALA A 593 8.33 29.97 -38.23
C ALA A 593 7.18 29.99 -37.20
N PHE A 594 6.70 28.84 -36.76
CA PHE A 594 5.66 28.63 -35.75
C PHE A 594 6.12 27.64 -34.67
N PRO A 595 7.02 28.04 -33.76
CA PRO A 595 7.66 27.18 -32.74
C PRO A 595 6.75 26.45 -31.71
N ILE A 596 5.44 26.55 -31.83
CA ILE A 596 4.47 25.91 -30.92
C ILE A 596 3.31 25.22 -31.66
N ASP A 597 3.35 25.20 -32.99
CA ASP A 597 2.38 24.53 -33.82
C ASP A 597 3.07 23.41 -34.61
N SER A 598 2.99 22.20 -34.06
CA SER A 598 3.64 21.01 -34.63
C SER A 598 3.15 20.61 -36.03
N THR A 599 2.21 21.37 -36.61
CA THR A 599 1.68 21.17 -37.94
C THR A 599 2.20 22.18 -38.96
N GLU A 600 2.95 23.20 -38.55
CA GLU A 600 3.41 24.30 -39.40
C GLU A 600 4.85 24.73 -39.08
N TRP A 601 5.83 24.41 -39.92
CA TRP A 601 7.24 24.77 -39.70
C TRP A 601 7.79 25.87 -40.61
N ALA A 602 7.00 26.30 -41.60
CA ALA A 602 7.44 27.21 -42.66
C ALA A 602 6.35 28.17 -43.08
N ASP A 603 6.74 29.42 -43.34
CA ASP A 603 5.90 30.49 -43.89
C ASP A 603 6.63 31.13 -45.09
N ALA A 604 6.35 30.61 -46.29
CA ALA A 604 7.11 30.97 -47.49
C ALA A 604 6.90 32.41 -47.96
N ASP A 605 5.73 32.98 -47.73
CA ASP A 605 5.36 34.33 -48.17
C ASP A 605 5.25 35.37 -47.03
N SER A 606 5.43 34.90 -45.79
CA SER A 606 5.50 35.70 -44.56
C SER A 606 4.19 36.46 -44.30
N ASP A 607 3.07 35.78 -44.49
CA ASP A 607 1.73 36.30 -44.25
C ASP A 607 1.15 35.91 -42.87
N GLY A 608 1.83 35.01 -42.15
CA GLY A 608 1.48 34.56 -40.81
C GLY A 608 0.61 33.30 -40.77
N VAL A 609 0.38 32.61 -41.90
CA VAL A 609 -0.22 31.28 -41.98
C VAL A 609 0.81 30.31 -42.55
N GLY A 610 0.99 29.16 -41.91
CA GLY A 610 1.99 28.20 -42.34
C GLY A 610 1.65 27.50 -43.66
N ASP A 611 2.69 27.08 -44.39
CA ASP A 611 2.62 26.49 -45.72
C ASP A 611 1.71 25.24 -45.81
N ASN A 612 1.47 24.51 -44.71
CA ASN A 612 0.63 23.30 -44.74
C ASN A 612 -0.86 23.63 -44.73
N THR A 613 -1.26 24.74 -44.11
CA THR A 613 -2.63 25.27 -44.06
C THR A 613 -2.88 26.33 -45.12
N ASP A 614 -1.84 27.02 -45.58
CA ASP A 614 -1.94 28.10 -46.55
C ASP A 614 -2.37 27.60 -47.96
N ILE A 615 -3.54 28.06 -48.38
CA ILE A 615 -4.10 27.78 -49.71
C ILE A 615 -3.59 28.79 -50.76
N CYS A 616 -3.07 29.92 -50.29
CA CYS A 616 -2.78 31.15 -51.02
C CYS A 616 -1.29 31.55 -51.01
N ALA A 617 -0.38 30.59 -51.16
CA ALA A 617 1.11 30.62 -51.17
C ALA A 617 1.91 31.77 -51.86
N ASP A 618 1.29 32.83 -52.36
CA ASP A 618 1.94 34.03 -52.90
C ASP A 618 1.23 35.31 -52.38
N THR A 619 0.74 35.30 -51.15
CA THR A 619 0.17 36.48 -50.50
C THR A 619 1.26 37.52 -50.27
N SER A 620 0.90 38.79 -50.45
CA SER A 620 1.88 39.86 -50.25
C SER A 620 2.07 40.10 -48.75
N SER A 621 3.30 39.91 -48.26
CA SER A 621 3.65 40.14 -46.86
C SER A 621 3.10 41.46 -46.29
N GLY A 622 2.36 41.36 -45.19
CA GLY A 622 1.72 42.47 -44.48
C GLY A 622 0.26 42.74 -44.86
N ASP A 623 -0.32 41.99 -45.80
CA ASP A 623 -1.76 41.99 -46.05
C ASP A 623 -2.51 41.22 -44.95
N SER A 624 -3.78 41.59 -44.72
CA SER A 624 -4.63 40.86 -43.78
C SER A 624 -5.20 39.64 -44.50
N VAL A 625 -4.89 38.46 -43.98
CA VAL A 625 -5.33 37.16 -44.49
C VAL A 625 -6.44 36.55 -43.64
N ASP A 626 -7.16 35.59 -44.21
CA ASP A 626 -8.09 34.73 -43.47
C ASP A 626 -7.37 33.49 -42.91
N GLU A 627 -8.13 32.54 -42.33
CA GLU A 627 -7.61 31.30 -41.75
C GLU A 627 -6.89 30.38 -42.77
N PHE A 628 -6.98 30.68 -44.07
CA PHE A 628 -6.37 29.89 -45.14
C PHE A 628 -5.26 30.66 -45.89
N GLY A 629 -4.72 31.74 -45.29
CA GLY A 629 -3.66 32.56 -45.88
C GLY A 629 -4.12 33.43 -47.05
N CYS A 630 -5.44 33.56 -47.29
CA CYS A 630 -5.93 34.29 -48.45
C CYS A 630 -6.26 35.75 -48.13
N SER A 631 -5.64 36.68 -48.85
CA SER A 631 -6.04 38.09 -48.79
C SER A 631 -7.41 38.33 -49.46
N ASN A 632 -8.07 39.42 -49.07
CA ASN A 632 -9.33 39.86 -49.69
C ASN A 632 -9.24 40.06 -51.21
N GLU A 633 -8.04 40.29 -51.76
CA GLU A 633 -7.81 40.50 -53.19
C GLU A 633 -7.65 39.18 -53.93
N GLN A 634 -7.01 38.17 -53.31
CA GLN A 634 -6.94 36.80 -53.83
C GLN A 634 -8.30 36.08 -53.79
N LEU A 635 -9.12 36.35 -52.76
CA LEU A 635 -10.50 35.85 -52.67
C LEU A 635 -11.45 36.42 -53.74
N GLN A 636 -11.07 37.51 -54.41
CA GLN A 636 -11.89 38.20 -55.42
C GLN A 636 -11.50 37.89 -56.86
N ASP A 637 -10.43 37.13 -57.10
CA ASP A 637 -9.93 36.83 -58.45
C ASP A 637 -10.21 35.40 -58.91
N ASN A 638 -11.48 34.97 -58.86
CA ASN A 638 -12.00 34.02 -59.85
C ASN A 638 -13.04 34.70 -60.74
N SER A 639 -12.53 35.46 -61.71
CA SER A 639 -13.30 35.99 -62.82
C SER A 639 -13.80 34.88 -63.79
N ASP A 640 -14.53 33.87 -63.30
CA ASP A 640 -15.29 32.91 -64.11
C ASP A 640 -16.74 32.64 -63.64
N GLY A 641 -17.17 33.19 -62.50
CA GLY A 641 -18.60 33.38 -62.20
C GLY A 641 -19.42 32.10 -62.01
N ILE A 642 -18.88 31.09 -61.32
CA ILE A 642 -19.65 29.96 -60.81
C ILE A 642 -19.36 29.76 -59.31
N THR A 643 -20.42 29.72 -58.51
CA THR A 643 -20.45 29.24 -57.12
C THR A 643 -20.90 27.77 -57.09
N ASP A 644 -20.21 26.92 -56.35
CA ASP A 644 -20.63 25.62 -55.77
C ASP A 644 -19.43 25.22 -54.88
N ASP A 645 -19.51 24.84 -53.61
CA ASP A 645 -20.57 24.47 -52.68
C ASP A 645 -19.85 24.39 -51.32
N LEU A 646 -20.33 25.08 -50.29
CA LEU A 646 -20.17 24.80 -48.85
C LEU A 646 -20.68 25.99 -47.99
N ASP A 647 -21.84 26.57 -48.34
CA ASP A 647 -22.67 27.31 -47.38
C ASP A 647 -23.73 26.36 -46.79
N GLY A 648 -23.28 25.53 -45.85
CA GLY A 648 -24.16 24.70 -45.02
C GLY A 648 -24.86 25.51 -43.92
N ASP A 649 -25.55 26.60 -44.26
CA ASP A 649 -26.39 27.32 -43.30
C ASP A 649 -27.85 26.84 -43.36
N GLY A 650 -28.27 26.28 -42.23
CA GLY A 650 -29.66 25.98 -42.00
C GLY A 650 -29.79 25.23 -40.70
N ILE A 651 -29.77 25.94 -39.56
CA ILE A 651 -30.89 26.19 -38.62
C ILE A 651 -30.43 27.28 -37.60
N ASN A 652 -31.30 28.22 -37.27
CA ASN A 652 -31.24 29.17 -36.13
C ASN A 652 -32.39 28.81 -35.15
N PRO A 653 -32.48 29.23 -33.86
CA PRO A 653 -31.53 29.83 -32.89
C PRO A 653 -31.42 29.03 -31.57
N ASP A 654 -30.41 29.30 -30.75
CA ASP A 654 -30.50 29.76 -29.34
C ASP A 654 -29.22 29.44 -28.56
N GLN A 655 -28.95 30.30 -27.57
CA GLN A 655 -27.99 30.20 -26.47
C GLN A 655 -26.56 30.66 -26.77
N ASP A 656 -25.87 31.37 -25.90
CA ASP A 656 -26.19 32.23 -24.75
C ASP A 656 -24.86 33.00 -24.49
N GLU A 657 -24.97 34.20 -23.95
CA GLU A 657 -23.89 34.96 -23.28
C GLU A 657 -23.26 34.08 -22.17
N GLU A 658 -22.02 34.17 -21.68
CA GLU A 658 -21.10 35.28 -21.48
C GLU A 658 -19.76 34.71 -20.91
N GLN A 659 -18.65 35.41 -21.19
CA GLN A 659 -17.48 35.66 -20.34
C GLN A 659 -17.00 34.65 -19.27
N SER A 660 -15.72 34.26 -19.38
CA SER A 660 -14.83 34.03 -18.23
C SER A 660 -13.83 35.19 -18.11
N SER A 661 -13.74 35.78 -16.92
CA SER A 661 -12.62 36.60 -16.48
C SER A 661 -12.30 36.26 -15.03
N GLU A 662 -11.12 35.68 -14.85
CA GLU A 662 -10.13 35.89 -13.77
C GLU A 662 -10.52 35.94 -12.28
N SER A 663 -9.70 35.16 -11.55
CA SER A 663 -8.90 35.54 -10.36
C SER A 663 -9.40 35.17 -8.96
N SER A 664 -8.60 34.28 -8.34
CA SER A 664 -7.98 34.33 -6.99
C SER A 664 -8.76 34.96 -5.83
N ASP A 665 -8.94 34.23 -4.73
CA ASP A 665 -7.91 34.14 -3.67
C ASP A 665 -8.40 33.35 -2.43
N SER A 666 -7.45 32.60 -1.86
CA SER A 666 -7.20 32.26 -0.45
C SER A 666 -8.36 32.05 0.55
N ALA A 667 -8.35 30.92 1.26
CA ALA A 667 -8.25 30.88 2.74
C ALA A 667 -8.31 29.45 3.32
N SER A 668 -7.17 28.98 3.81
CA SER A 668 -6.90 28.39 5.14
C SER A 668 -7.85 27.35 5.79
N ASN A 669 -7.19 26.28 6.27
CA ASN A 669 -7.49 25.37 7.38
C ASN A 669 -8.49 24.23 7.12
N THR A 670 -8.02 23.00 7.07
CA THR A 670 -7.77 22.11 8.23
C THR A 670 -7.48 20.71 7.64
N ILE A 671 -6.24 20.25 7.74
CA ILE A 671 -5.84 18.89 7.34
C ILE A 671 -6.30 17.95 8.46
N ILE A 672 -7.29 17.12 8.17
CA ILE A 672 -7.70 15.94 8.94
C ILE A 672 -7.90 14.86 7.88
N LEU A 673 -6.84 14.08 7.63
CA LEU A 673 -6.83 12.91 6.76
C LEU A 673 -7.35 11.70 7.55
N ILE A 674 -8.21 10.88 6.94
CA ILE A 674 -8.41 9.47 7.34
C ILE A 674 -8.85 8.64 6.12
N GLY A 675 -8.19 7.49 5.85
CA GLY A 675 -8.88 6.23 5.49
C GLY A 675 -8.52 5.48 4.19
N GLY A 676 -7.92 4.28 4.28
CA GLY A 676 -7.46 3.47 3.13
C GLY A 676 -8.44 2.37 2.63
N SER A 677 -8.20 1.72 1.47
CA SER A 677 -8.87 0.43 1.14
C SER A 677 -8.24 -0.58 0.15
N ILE A 678 -7.11 -0.39 -0.57
CA ILE A 678 -6.63 -1.48 -1.46
C ILE A 678 -5.60 -2.39 -0.79
N GLY A 679 -4.60 -1.83 -0.09
CA GLY A 679 -3.71 -2.61 0.78
C GLY A 679 -4.49 -3.37 1.86
N LEU A 680 -5.57 -2.76 2.35
CA LEU A 680 -6.46 -3.31 3.38
C LEU A 680 -7.13 -4.61 2.92
N ILE A 681 -7.50 -4.80 1.64
CA ILE A 681 -8.14 -6.04 1.17
C ILE A 681 -7.13 -7.18 1.02
N ALA A 682 -5.92 -6.91 0.51
CA ALA A 682 -4.85 -7.91 0.48
C ALA A 682 -4.38 -8.29 1.89
N ILE A 683 -4.24 -7.29 2.78
CA ILE A 683 -3.93 -7.46 4.20
C ILE A 683 -5.06 -8.19 4.91
N LEU A 684 -6.33 -7.90 4.66
CA LEU A 684 -7.46 -8.62 5.24
C LEU A 684 -7.60 -10.02 4.67
N ILE A 685 -7.20 -10.29 3.44
CA ILE A 685 -7.13 -11.67 2.93
C ILE A 685 -5.99 -12.41 3.63
N VAL A 686 -4.83 -11.77 3.83
CA VAL A 686 -3.70 -12.37 4.56
C VAL A 686 -4.01 -12.52 6.05
N VAL A 687 -4.63 -11.53 6.70
CA VAL A 687 -5.04 -11.48 8.10
C VAL A 687 -6.24 -12.38 8.32
N ALA A 688 -7.27 -12.40 7.45
CA ALA A 688 -8.35 -13.39 7.51
C ALA A 688 -7.82 -14.79 7.23
N SER A 689 -6.86 -14.98 6.31
CA SER A 689 -6.19 -16.27 6.13
C SER A 689 -5.38 -16.65 7.36
N LEU A 690 -4.65 -15.71 7.98
CA LEU A 690 -3.88 -15.91 9.20
C LEU A 690 -4.79 -16.14 10.42
N ILE A 691 -5.94 -15.49 10.53
CA ILE A 691 -6.97 -15.70 11.57
C ILE A 691 -7.65 -17.05 11.34
N LEU A 692 -8.00 -17.40 10.10
CA LEU A 692 -8.49 -18.72 9.72
C LEU A 692 -7.43 -19.82 9.92
N LEU A 693 -6.14 -19.47 9.97
CA LEU A 693 -5.03 -20.36 10.32
C LEU A 693 -4.70 -20.34 11.82
N ARG A 694 -4.92 -19.23 12.54
CA ARG A 694 -4.61 -19.01 13.96
C ARG A 694 -5.72 -19.50 14.88
N ASN A 695 -6.99 -19.41 14.49
CA ASN A 695 -8.08 -20.14 15.15
C ASN A 695 -8.00 -21.67 14.93
N ARG A 696 -7.09 -22.17 14.08
CA ARG A 696 -6.73 -23.61 14.03
C ARG A 696 -5.75 -24.02 15.14
N ARG A 697 -5.25 -23.07 15.95
CA ARG A 697 -4.18 -23.27 16.95
C ARG A 697 -4.70 -23.71 18.32
N ASP A 698 -5.96 -23.42 18.65
CA ASP A 698 -6.58 -23.71 19.97
C ASP A 698 -6.79 -25.21 20.29
N GLY A 699 -6.42 -26.12 19.40
CA GLY A 699 -6.52 -27.57 19.61
C GLY A 699 -5.20 -28.34 19.58
N ILE A 700 -4.06 -27.66 19.43
CA ILE A 700 -2.77 -28.33 19.15
C ILE A 700 -1.87 -28.24 20.38
N ASP A 701 -1.60 -29.39 21.01
CA ASP A 701 -0.62 -29.54 22.09
C ASP A 701 0.76 -29.10 21.55
N GLU A 702 1.22 -27.93 22.03
CA GLU A 702 2.41 -27.17 21.62
C GLU A 702 3.72 -28.01 21.60
N LYS A 703 3.68 -29.16 22.29
CA LYS A 703 4.77 -30.14 22.35
C LYS A 703 5.04 -30.90 21.05
N GLN A 704 4.11 -30.94 20.10
CA GLN A 704 4.35 -31.62 18.82
C GLN A 704 5.11 -30.74 17.80
N PHE A 705 5.04 -29.42 17.93
CA PHE A 705 5.75 -28.49 17.03
C PHE A 705 7.26 -28.47 17.32
N ILE A 706 7.64 -28.49 18.60
CA ILE A 706 9.06 -28.50 19.03
C ILE A 706 9.77 -29.80 18.61
N GLN A 707 9.04 -30.91 18.44
CA GLN A 707 9.62 -32.17 17.97
C GLN A 707 9.86 -32.22 16.44
N GLN A 708 9.26 -31.32 15.66
CA GLN A 708 9.47 -31.28 14.20
C GLN A 708 10.53 -30.28 13.75
N GLU A 709 10.92 -29.28 14.56
CA GLU A 709 12.09 -28.44 14.23
C GLU A 709 13.41 -29.24 14.19
N GLU A 710 13.56 -30.30 15.01
CA GLU A 710 14.71 -31.22 14.90
C GLU A 710 14.71 -32.06 13.59
N LEU A 711 13.55 -32.19 12.92
CA LEU A 711 13.45 -32.88 11.63
C LEU A 711 13.81 -31.98 10.44
N PHE A 712 13.69 -30.65 10.58
CA PHE A 712 14.10 -29.71 9.54
C PHE A 712 15.61 -29.37 9.60
N GLU A 713 16.24 -29.48 10.78
CA GLU A 713 17.71 -29.42 10.88
C GLU A 713 18.43 -30.68 10.34
N THR A 714 17.73 -31.81 10.17
CA THR A 714 18.33 -33.07 9.67
C THR A 714 18.08 -33.38 8.19
N VAL A 715 17.38 -32.51 7.44
CA VAL A 715 17.24 -32.62 5.97
C VAL A 715 18.21 -31.70 5.22
N ALA A 716 18.94 -30.83 5.92
CA ALA A 716 20.12 -30.16 5.39
C ALA A 716 21.35 -31.09 5.42
N ILE A 717 21.31 -32.20 4.67
CA ILE A 717 22.42 -32.91 3.99
C ILE A 717 21.77 -34.07 3.20
N ALA A 718 21.23 -33.75 2.02
CA ALA A 718 21.04 -34.72 0.94
C ALA A 718 21.09 -33.97 -0.40
N THR A 719 22.33 -33.74 -0.85
CA THR A 719 22.66 -33.34 -2.22
C THR A 719 21.97 -34.26 -3.23
N THR A 720 21.02 -33.75 -4.01
CA THR A 720 20.89 -34.08 -5.44
C THR A 720 20.22 -32.93 -6.17
N THR A 721 21.03 -32.05 -6.75
CA THR A 721 20.65 -31.15 -7.85
C THR A 721 19.93 -31.95 -8.96
N PRO A 722 18.79 -31.48 -9.51
CA PRO A 722 18.23 -32.08 -10.72
C PRO A 722 19.26 -32.00 -11.85
N ALA A 723 19.44 -33.09 -12.60
CA ALA A 723 20.31 -33.06 -13.78
C ALA A 723 19.77 -32.03 -14.79
N PRO A 724 20.61 -31.18 -15.39
CA PRO A 724 20.18 -30.20 -16.38
C PRO A 724 19.54 -30.92 -17.59
N PRO A 725 18.55 -30.28 -18.25
CA PRO A 725 17.84 -30.88 -19.38
C PRO A 725 18.82 -31.31 -20.48
N SER A 726 18.57 -32.48 -21.07
CA SER A 726 19.48 -33.11 -22.04
C SER A 726 19.31 -32.64 -23.49
N ARG A 727 18.41 -31.69 -23.74
CA ARG A 727 18.14 -31.10 -25.07
C ARG A 727 17.74 -29.64 -24.97
N PRO A 728 18.09 -28.82 -25.97
CA PRO A 728 17.71 -27.41 -25.96
C PRO A 728 16.20 -27.23 -26.12
N PRO A 729 15.59 -26.25 -25.42
CA PRO A 729 14.19 -25.89 -25.61
C PRO A 729 13.94 -25.30 -27.01
N VAL A 730 12.73 -25.45 -27.52
CA VAL A 730 12.36 -25.07 -28.91
C VAL A 730 12.55 -23.57 -29.18
N THR A 731 12.48 -22.76 -28.12
CA THR A 731 12.69 -21.31 -28.10
C THR A 731 14.16 -20.88 -28.05
N ALA A 732 15.09 -21.80 -27.71
CA ALA A 732 16.51 -21.48 -27.71
C ALA A 732 16.95 -21.04 -29.11
N ARG A 733 17.84 -20.05 -29.21
CA ARG A 733 18.41 -19.60 -30.48
C ARG A 733 19.85 -20.05 -30.58
N GLY A 734 20.23 -20.60 -31.72
CA GLY A 734 21.59 -21.01 -32.03
C GLY A 734 22.28 -20.05 -32.97
N GLU A 735 23.56 -20.28 -33.20
CA GLU A 735 24.37 -19.53 -34.16
C GLU A 735 24.40 -20.26 -35.51
N MET A 736 24.57 -19.53 -36.60
CA MET A 736 24.55 -20.12 -37.94
C MET A 736 25.89 -20.78 -38.30
N TYR A 737 25.88 -22.10 -38.53
CA TYR A 737 27.03 -22.88 -38.97
C TYR A 737 26.72 -23.61 -40.30
N ASN A 738 27.48 -23.31 -41.36
CA ASN A 738 27.35 -23.96 -42.68
C ASN A 738 25.91 -24.02 -43.23
N GLY A 739 25.09 -23.00 -42.95
CA GLY A 739 23.71 -22.90 -43.44
C GLY A 739 22.64 -23.49 -42.52
N TYR A 740 23.00 -23.96 -41.32
CA TYR A 740 22.07 -24.46 -40.30
C TYR A 740 22.26 -23.68 -39.00
N GLU A 741 21.17 -23.41 -38.27
CA GLU A 741 21.22 -22.83 -36.93
C GLU A 741 21.66 -23.93 -35.96
N GLY A 742 22.75 -23.72 -35.21
CA GLY A 742 23.39 -24.70 -34.34
C GLY A 742 23.64 -24.17 -32.93
N LEU A 743 23.45 -25.02 -31.92
CA LEU A 743 23.57 -24.67 -30.50
C LEU A 743 24.22 -25.81 -29.72
N GLU A 744 25.21 -25.49 -28.88
CA GLU A 744 25.76 -26.41 -27.90
C GLU A 744 24.91 -26.38 -26.63
N PHE A 745 24.38 -27.53 -26.19
CA PHE A 745 23.47 -27.56 -25.04
C PHE A 745 23.67 -28.79 -24.13
N PRO A 746 23.87 -28.60 -22.80
CA PRO A 746 24.15 -27.33 -22.13
C PRO A 746 25.43 -26.67 -22.64
N ALA A 747 25.58 -25.35 -22.48
CA ALA A 747 26.78 -24.63 -22.92
C ALA A 747 28.05 -25.24 -22.29
N GLY A 748 29.05 -25.56 -23.11
CA GLY A 748 30.30 -26.21 -22.68
C GLY A 748 30.22 -27.73 -22.46
N SER A 749 29.12 -28.39 -22.84
CA SER A 749 28.94 -29.84 -22.71
C SER A 749 29.60 -30.69 -23.81
N GLY A 750 29.98 -30.08 -24.93
CA GLY A 750 30.47 -30.73 -26.14
C GLY A 750 29.38 -31.35 -27.02
N ASN A 751 28.10 -31.27 -26.62
CA ASN A 751 26.96 -31.82 -27.38
C ASN A 751 26.31 -30.72 -28.23
N TRP A 752 26.39 -30.89 -29.56
CA TRP A 752 25.87 -29.93 -30.52
C TRP A 752 24.51 -30.35 -31.07
N PHE A 753 23.63 -29.38 -31.28
CA PHE A 753 22.31 -29.55 -31.88
C PHE A 753 22.19 -28.60 -33.07
N TYR A 754 21.46 -28.98 -34.10
CA TYR A 754 21.08 -28.08 -35.19
C TYR A 754 19.56 -28.02 -35.34
N ARG A 755 19.03 -26.88 -35.78
CA ARG A 755 17.59 -26.70 -36.02
C ARG A 755 17.25 -27.26 -37.39
N ASP A 756 16.34 -28.22 -37.42
CA ASP A 756 15.82 -28.80 -38.65
C ASP A 756 14.94 -27.75 -39.38
N PRO A 757 15.29 -27.35 -40.62
CA PRO A 757 14.58 -26.30 -41.35
C PRO A 757 13.14 -26.69 -41.77
N GLU A 758 12.78 -27.97 -41.80
CA GLU A 758 11.40 -28.39 -42.11
C GLU A 758 10.50 -28.45 -40.87
N SER A 759 11.03 -28.88 -39.72
CA SER A 759 10.24 -29.11 -38.51
C SER A 759 10.40 -28.04 -37.42
N GLY A 760 11.44 -27.21 -37.51
CA GLY A 760 11.78 -26.19 -36.50
C GLY A 760 12.29 -26.76 -35.17
N ALA A 761 12.47 -28.08 -35.07
CA ALA A 761 12.92 -28.75 -33.86
C ALA A 761 14.45 -28.88 -33.79
N TRP A 762 14.99 -28.94 -32.56
CA TRP A 762 16.41 -29.19 -32.31
C TRP A 762 16.74 -30.67 -32.47
N VAL A 763 17.68 -30.98 -33.37
CA VAL A 763 18.18 -32.32 -33.66
C VAL A 763 19.66 -32.42 -33.28
N GLU A 764 20.03 -33.44 -32.51
CA GLU A 764 21.42 -33.66 -32.07
C GLU A 764 22.33 -33.94 -33.28
N TRP A 765 23.43 -33.19 -33.37
CA TRP A 765 24.46 -33.33 -34.38
C TRP A 765 25.39 -34.47 -33.98
N ARG A 766 25.19 -35.65 -34.58
CA ARG A 766 26.05 -36.83 -34.33
C ARG A 766 27.31 -36.84 -35.18
#